data_AF-A0A660X2L0-F1
#
_entry.id   AF-A0A660X2L0-F1
#
_cell.length_a   1.000
_cell.length_b   1.000
_cell.length_c   1.000
_cell.angle_alpha   90.00
_cell.angle_beta   90.00
_cell.angle_gamma   90.00
#
_symmetry.space_group_name_H-M   'P 1'
#
loop_
_entity.id
_entity.type
_entity.pdbx_description
1 polymer ?
#
loop_
_entity_poly.entity_id
_entity_poly.type
_entity_poly.pdbx_seq_one_letter_code
_entity_poly.pdbx_strand_id
1 'polypeptide(L)'
;MRKLYIVISVLFLMLFSFCTYEPLPSPETPKFYETLNIPLVNVDYGFSELVDTLGNILSDTTNDYIYFKFEGDIDTTTLTKEIFIVPSRMSFSFSQSFEELDESAFNLNMSYTEEFKLSEALDLPLPAPTDIVLDSLPRMTLFDVHKGFKVFDKYGIPYFKRVDYITIGSGNLTTTITNQLGVAIDSVLIDIIDNTGDTVYHAFFERIEAGNTVTKGGGNNLAGVRISDSVYFAIAATVAGTDGESYTIPAGTDPSASLMVELSVNDVESVTGIPKPFSIAFENALPRSKNTIIRAVIAQTATNPSDTNFISLRFDNSTDINFLCRLSFLNFFDENGYVTFSDTVHANLSSLSSIRIDGDTLRNPDGMSVVDSILVGAFFELLPNTDDSLVTIKVGSGAGSIDVNFFISDILLSEIVGFFNLYFDIPPMVIKNIPEGFDFIEFKYAYLVVTIYNEIQTQTYLDMQLSGYKEGKVAAEVMTADTIKKATDHKPIAESEIKVNLAPIFNILPDSIRVTGTAYIPSNDTSRLQVGKSFWGKYNVEVPFVVKIRPVTFIPVKSTVLEPVDETTRDKINSGLVSASLFYNVSNGCPLSGTLQLLFSNYDYFPLDSLPEHLDSGFIWIGDSLFAETDTGLCYIDIDTLISLRLPPALIDEVDGSILQPGVESQEAPFDTTKVRLLVKDITHYIRPRIHLDSTTSYVRISEDNKIGILSLLSITIDTRNVIQEQQEQ
;
A
#
# COMPACT_ATOMS: atom_id res chain seq x y z
N MET A 1 -44.39 36.96 -144.36
CA MET A 1 -44.30 35.72 -143.56
C MET A 1 -43.11 34.83 -143.95
N ARG A 2 -41.87 35.36 -143.98
CA ARG A 2 -40.65 34.56 -144.29
C ARG A 2 -39.52 34.77 -143.26
N LYS A 3 -39.63 35.79 -142.40
CA LYS A 3 -38.69 36.05 -141.28
C LYS A 3 -39.08 35.33 -139.96
N LEU A 4 -40.33 34.87 -139.82
CA LEU A 4 -40.79 34.17 -138.60
C LEU A 4 -40.33 32.69 -138.58
N TYR A 5 -40.24 32.03 -139.73
CA TYR A 5 -39.80 30.63 -139.81
C TYR A 5 -38.30 30.45 -139.53
N ILE A 6 -37.47 31.44 -139.87
CA ILE A 6 -36.01 31.36 -139.61
C ILE A 6 -35.73 31.57 -138.11
N VAL A 7 -36.50 32.42 -137.43
CA VAL A 7 -36.35 32.62 -135.97
C VAL A 7 -36.83 31.39 -135.20
N ILE A 8 -37.88 30.71 -135.66
CA ILE A 8 -38.38 29.48 -135.00
C ILE A 8 -37.43 28.30 -135.23
N SER A 9 -36.85 28.13 -136.43
CA SER A 9 -35.85 27.07 -136.67
C SER A 9 -34.54 27.27 -135.90
N VAL A 10 -34.09 28.52 -135.71
CA VAL A 10 -32.87 28.81 -134.92
C VAL A 10 -33.13 28.64 -133.42
N LEU A 11 -34.35 28.94 -132.93
CA LEU A 11 -34.73 28.69 -131.54
C LEU A 11 -34.88 27.19 -131.24
N PHE A 12 -35.37 26.40 -132.19
CA PHE A 12 -35.51 24.94 -132.02
C PHE A 12 -34.16 24.21 -132.08
N LEU A 13 -33.18 24.73 -132.85
CA LEU A 13 -31.82 24.17 -132.89
C LEU A 13 -30.97 24.56 -131.65
N MET A 14 -31.28 25.67 -130.98
CA MET A 14 -30.62 26.10 -129.74
C MET A 14 -31.14 25.36 -128.49
N LEU A 15 -32.34 24.78 -128.53
CA LEU A 15 -32.97 24.09 -127.39
C LEU A 15 -32.53 22.62 -127.22
N PHE A 16 -31.78 22.04 -128.16
CA PHE A 16 -31.31 20.65 -128.11
C PHE A 16 -29.82 20.46 -127.72
N SER A 17 -29.07 21.54 -127.47
CA SER A 17 -27.62 21.46 -127.21
C SER A 17 -27.19 21.63 -125.75
N PHE A 18 -28.11 21.65 -124.78
CA PHE A 18 -27.77 21.70 -123.35
C PHE A 18 -28.62 20.74 -122.52
N CYS A 19 -28.27 19.46 -122.56
CA CYS A 19 -28.55 18.50 -121.49
C CYS A 19 -27.50 17.39 -121.53
N THR A 20 -26.31 17.66 -120.98
CA THR A 20 -25.42 16.60 -120.49
C THR A 20 -25.99 16.14 -119.15
N TYR A 21 -26.68 15.00 -119.18
CA TYR A 21 -27.14 14.31 -117.98
C TYR A 21 -25.93 13.65 -117.31
N GLU A 22 -25.39 14.26 -116.26
CA GLU A 22 -24.52 13.57 -115.32
C GLU A 22 -25.42 12.69 -114.43
N PRO A 23 -25.28 11.35 -114.46
CA PRO A 23 -26.03 10.51 -113.55
C PRO A 23 -25.60 10.83 -112.11
N LEU A 24 -26.59 11.08 -111.26
CA LEU A 24 -26.42 11.18 -109.81
C LEU A 24 -25.54 10.00 -109.33
N PRO A 25 -24.53 10.23 -108.47
CA PRO A 25 -23.84 9.12 -107.83
C PRO A 25 -24.86 8.20 -107.17
N SER A 26 -24.68 6.90 -107.31
CA SER A 26 -25.56 5.89 -106.71
C SER A 26 -25.78 6.27 -105.24
N PRO A 27 -27.03 6.29 -104.74
CA PRO A 27 -27.29 6.67 -103.36
C PRO A 27 -26.46 5.79 -102.44
N GLU A 28 -25.59 6.41 -101.64
CA GLU A 28 -24.87 5.67 -100.60
C GLU A 28 -25.92 5.05 -99.68
N THR A 29 -25.87 3.72 -99.55
CA THR A 29 -26.73 2.99 -98.61
C THR A 29 -26.59 3.63 -97.21
N PRO A 30 -27.69 3.93 -96.51
CA PRO A 30 -27.61 4.51 -95.17
C PRO A 30 -26.76 3.61 -94.26
N LYS A 31 -25.75 4.21 -93.62
CA LYS A 31 -24.93 3.53 -92.62
C LYS A 31 -25.68 3.59 -91.29
N PHE A 32 -26.09 2.43 -90.79
CA PHE A 32 -26.71 2.31 -89.48
C PHE A 32 -25.67 1.79 -88.49
N TYR A 33 -25.34 2.60 -87.49
CA TYR A 33 -24.44 2.23 -86.41
C TYR A 33 -25.25 1.95 -85.15
N GLU A 34 -24.88 0.90 -84.43
CA GLU A 34 -25.41 0.60 -83.12
C GLU A 34 -24.27 0.66 -82.11
N THR A 35 -24.54 1.29 -80.96
CA THR A 35 -23.57 1.38 -79.86
C THR A 35 -24.03 0.50 -78.71
N LEU A 36 -23.22 -0.49 -78.38
CA LEU A 36 -23.41 -1.35 -77.22
C LEU A 36 -22.56 -0.85 -76.05
N ASN A 37 -23.17 -0.69 -74.88
CA ASN A 37 -22.48 -0.31 -73.66
C ASN A 37 -22.38 -1.51 -72.73
N ILE A 38 -21.16 -1.94 -72.42
CA ILE A 38 -20.87 -3.07 -71.54
C ILE A 38 -20.23 -2.53 -70.26
N PRO A 39 -20.85 -2.73 -69.08
CA PRO A 39 -20.23 -2.34 -67.82
C PRO A 39 -19.03 -3.25 -67.52
N LEU A 40 -17.84 -2.66 -67.36
CA LEU A 40 -16.63 -3.40 -66.98
C LEU A 40 -16.42 -3.40 -65.47
N VAL A 41 -16.65 -2.27 -64.81
CA VAL A 41 -16.59 -2.12 -63.35
C VAL A 41 -17.60 -1.06 -62.93
N ASN A 42 -18.36 -1.31 -61.86
CA ASN A 42 -19.24 -0.33 -61.22
C ASN A 42 -19.29 -0.62 -59.72
N VAL A 43 -18.29 -0.15 -58.98
CA VAL A 43 -18.08 -0.50 -57.57
C VAL A 43 -17.54 0.71 -56.79
N ASP A 44 -18.08 0.91 -55.59
CA ASP A 44 -17.52 1.78 -54.56
C ASP A 44 -16.73 0.91 -53.57
N TYR A 45 -15.43 1.18 -53.41
CA TYR A 45 -14.58 0.55 -52.41
C TYR A 45 -14.50 1.46 -51.18
N GLY A 46 -15.27 1.14 -50.15
CA GLY A 46 -15.35 1.92 -48.90
C GLY A 46 -14.35 1.44 -47.85
N PHE A 47 -13.84 2.37 -47.05
CA PHE A 47 -13.03 2.06 -45.87
C PHE A 47 -13.88 1.55 -44.70
N SER A 48 -15.21 1.60 -44.82
CA SER A 48 -16.15 0.96 -43.89
C SER A 48 -15.95 -0.54 -43.76
N GLU A 49 -15.43 -1.20 -44.79
CA GLU A 49 -15.09 -2.64 -44.73
C GLU A 49 -13.90 -2.93 -43.81
N LEU A 50 -13.10 -1.92 -43.44
CA LEU A 50 -12.03 -2.07 -42.44
C LEU A 50 -12.54 -2.04 -41.00
N VAL A 51 -13.78 -1.58 -40.78
CA VAL A 51 -14.37 -1.53 -39.44
C VAL A 51 -14.74 -2.94 -39.02
N ASP A 52 -13.89 -3.53 -38.18
CA ASP A 52 -14.08 -4.85 -37.58
C ASP A 52 -14.15 -4.72 -36.05
N THR A 53 -15.37 -4.77 -35.53
CA THR A 53 -15.64 -4.74 -34.09
C THR A 53 -15.05 -5.93 -33.34
N LEU A 54 -14.85 -7.08 -33.99
CA LEU A 54 -14.19 -8.24 -33.39
C LEU A 54 -12.66 -8.11 -33.43
N GLY A 55 -12.15 -7.39 -34.45
CA GLY A 55 -10.75 -7.06 -34.65
C GLY A 55 -10.28 -5.78 -33.96
N ASN A 56 -11.08 -5.19 -33.06
CA ASN A 56 -10.79 -3.94 -32.32
C ASN A 56 -10.62 -2.69 -33.22
N ILE A 57 -11.15 -2.71 -34.45
CA ILE A 57 -11.15 -1.57 -35.37
C ILE A 57 -12.54 -0.93 -35.34
N LEU A 58 -12.61 0.29 -34.83
CA LEU A 58 -13.86 1.03 -34.64
C LEU A 58 -13.86 2.32 -35.45
N SER A 59 -15.04 2.89 -35.67
CA SER A 59 -15.25 4.17 -36.32
C SER A 59 -15.83 5.17 -35.32
N ASP A 60 -15.31 6.40 -35.33
CA ASP A 60 -15.88 7.54 -34.62
C ASP A 60 -16.46 8.51 -35.64
N THR A 61 -17.79 8.47 -35.80
CA THR A 61 -18.52 9.34 -36.72
C THR A 61 -18.59 10.80 -36.27
N THR A 62 -18.32 11.09 -35.00
CA THR A 62 -18.33 12.46 -34.47
C THR A 62 -17.04 13.16 -34.83
N ASN A 63 -15.92 12.45 -34.61
CA ASN A 63 -14.64 13.00 -34.94
C ASN A 63 -14.31 12.82 -36.42
N ASP A 64 -14.82 11.78 -37.11
CA ASP A 64 -14.55 11.36 -38.50
C ASP A 64 -13.23 10.59 -38.70
N TYR A 65 -12.92 9.58 -37.86
CA TYR A 65 -11.78 8.65 -38.10
C TYR A 65 -12.14 7.20 -37.80
N ILE A 66 -11.36 6.28 -38.36
CA ILE A 66 -11.23 4.89 -37.88
C ILE A 66 -10.12 4.84 -36.82
N TYR A 67 -10.21 3.95 -35.84
CA TYR A 67 -9.22 3.81 -34.78
C TYR A 67 -9.15 2.39 -34.23
N PHE A 68 -7.99 2.01 -33.68
CA PHE A 68 -7.90 0.84 -32.82
C PHE A 68 -8.31 1.19 -31.39
N LYS A 69 -9.11 0.31 -30.77
CA LYS A 69 -9.51 0.44 -29.38
C LYS A 69 -9.23 -0.84 -28.58
N PHE A 70 -8.44 -0.73 -27.52
CA PHE A 70 -8.22 -1.83 -26.58
C PHE A 70 -8.56 -1.40 -25.17
N GLU A 71 -9.45 -2.11 -24.50
CA GLU A 71 -9.84 -1.81 -23.13
C GLU A 71 -9.68 -3.02 -22.22
N GLY A 72 -9.48 -2.76 -20.93
CA GLY A 72 -9.37 -3.80 -19.91
C GLY A 72 -9.34 -3.23 -18.51
N ASP A 73 -9.49 -4.11 -17.53
CA ASP A 73 -9.41 -3.76 -16.11
C ASP A 73 -7.97 -4.00 -15.59
N ILE A 74 -7.55 -3.17 -14.64
CA ILE A 74 -6.33 -3.36 -13.86
C ILE A 74 -6.74 -4.02 -12.54
N ASP A 75 -6.06 -5.10 -12.18
CA ASP A 75 -6.32 -5.87 -10.97
C ASP A 75 -6.35 -5.01 -9.71
N THR A 76 -7.23 -5.40 -8.79
CA THR A 76 -7.38 -4.74 -7.49
C THR A 76 -6.28 -5.20 -6.54
N THR A 77 -5.59 -4.24 -5.93
CA THR A 77 -4.70 -4.49 -4.80
C THR A 77 -5.31 -3.87 -3.54
N THR A 78 -5.44 -4.69 -2.49
CA THR A 78 -6.07 -4.32 -1.22
C THR A 78 -5.05 -4.29 -0.10
N LEU A 79 -5.11 -3.28 0.78
CA LEU A 79 -4.34 -3.25 2.01
C LEU A 79 -4.81 -4.40 2.94
N THR A 80 -3.99 -5.45 3.01
CA THR A 80 -4.27 -6.66 3.81
C THR A 80 -3.98 -6.43 5.29
N LYS A 81 -4.50 -7.32 6.14
CA LYS A 81 -4.41 -7.19 7.60
C LYS A 81 -2.98 -7.24 8.13
N GLU A 82 -2.01 -7.79 7.40
CA GLU A 82 -0.65 -8.03 7.89
C GLU A 82 0.08 -6.74 8.28
N ILE A 83 -0.12 -5.64 7.55
CA ILE A 83 0.49 -4.34 7.88
C ILE A 83 -0.20 -3.64 9.07
N PHE A 84 -1.31 -4.21 9.56
CA PHE A 84 -2.14 -3.68 10.65
C PHE A 84 -2.04 -4.51 11.93
N ILE A 85 -0.96 -5.26 12.12
CA ILE A 85 -0.70 -6.02 13.34
C ILE A 85 0.56 -5.48 14.01
N VAL A 86 0.46 -5.06 15.27
CA VAL A 86 1.62 -4.83 16.12
C VAL A 86 1.85 -6.11 16.95
N PRO A 87 2.95 -6.84 16.71
CA PRO A 87 3.24 -8.09 17.41
C PRO A 87 3.71 -7.80 18.84
N SER A 88 2.76 -7.45 19.70
CA SER A 88 2.98 -6.84 21.01
C SER A 88 3.05 -7.83 22.16
N ARG A 89 3.27 -9.13 21.91
CA ARG A 89 3.37 -10.24 22.90
C ARG A 89 4.43 -10.01 23.98
N MET A 90 4.20 -9.00 24.79
CA MET A 90 5.12 -8.41 25.74
C MET A 90 4.58 -8.73 27.13
N SER A 91 5.43 -9.34 27.94
CA SER A 91 5.19 -9.54 29.36
C SER A 91 5.95 -8.49 30.16
N PHE A 92 5.28 -7.93 31.14
CA PHE A 92 5.83 -6.99 32.09
C PHE A 92 5.64 -7.59 33.47
N SER A 93 6.68 -7.48 34.29
CA SER A 93 6.70 -8.03 35.63
C SER A 93 7.26 -6.98 36.56
N PHE A 94 6.54 -6.75 37.64
CA PHE A 94 6.97 -5.95 38.76
C PHE A 94 6.84 -6.79 40.02
N SER A 95 7.86 -6.74 40.87
CA SER A 95 7.87 -7.40 42.15
C SER A 95 8.37 -6.41 43.19
N GLN A 96 7.60 -6.20 44.25
CA GLN A 96 8.05 -5.49 45.44
C GLN A 96 8.07 -6.47 46.61
N SER A 97 9.27 -6.78 47.10
CA SER A 97 9.46 -7.48 48.37
C SER A 97 9.53 -6.47 49.52
N PHE A 98 8.94 -6.82 50.67
CA PHE A 98 9.10 -6.05 51.91
C PHE A 98 10.19 -6.64 52.83
N GLU A 99 10.91 -7.67 52.37
CA GLU A 99 12.02 -8.28 53.13
C GLU A 99 13.16 -7.28 53.37
N GLU A 100 13.42 -6.39 52.41
CA GLU A 100 14.57 -5.48 52.39
C GLU A 100 14.31 -4.09 53.01
N LEU A 101 13.34 -3.96 53.93
CA LEU A 101 13.17 -2.71 54.68
C LEU A 101 14.51 -2.39 55.38
N ASP A 102 15.16 -1.31 54.94
CA ASP A 102 16.53 -0.96 55.29
C ASP A 102 16.76 -0.96 56.81
N GLU A 103 17.48 -1.97 57.30
CA GLU A 103 17.79 -2.13 58.72
C GLU A 103 18.57 -0.93 59.29
N SER A 104 19.26 -0.16 58.44
CA SER A 104 19.94 1.08 58.86
C SER A 104 18.99 2.19 59.29
N ALA A 105 17.69 2.07 58.97
CA ALA A 105 16.66 2.99 59.44
C ALA A 105 16.34 2.82 60.94
N PHE A 106 16.83 1.74 61.57
CA PHE A 106 16.59 1.43 62.98
C PHE A 106 17.91 1.42 63.77
N ASN A 107 17.91 2.11 64.90
CA ASN A 107 18.95 2.04 65.92
C ASN A 107 18.63 0.91 66.89
N LEU A 108 18.99 -0.31 66.48
CA LEU A 108 18.61 -1.56 67.14
C LEU A 108 19.56 -1.99 68.26
N ASN A 109 20.73 -1.36 68.38
CA ASN A 109 21.72 -1.65 69.41
C ASN A 109 21.99 -0.41 70.25
N MET A 110 21.57 -0.45 71.52
CA MET A 110 21.65 0.69 72.43
C MET A 110 22.34 0.25 73.71
N SER A 111 23.38 0.99 74.10
CA SER A 111 24.12 0.72 75.33
C SER A 111 24.21 1.96 76.21
N TYR A 112 24.07 1.76 77.51
CA TYR A 112 24.35 2.76 78.53
C TYR A 112 25.38 2.22 79.51
N THR A 113 26.39 3.01 79.83
CA THR A 113 27.39 2.68 80.85
C THR A 113 27.53 3.84 81.81
N GLU A 114 27.48 3.53 83.11
CA GLU A 114 27.69 4.49 84.19
C GLU A 114 28.73 3.93 85.16
N GLU A 115 29.64 4.79 85.62
CA GLU A 115 30.52 4.49 86.73
C GLU A 115 30.19 5.46 87.86
N PHE A 116 29.85 4.90 89.02
CA PHE A 116 29.67 5.66 90.25
C PHE A 116 30.92 5.52 91.10
N LYS A 117 31.53 6.64 91.47
CA LYS A 117 32.66 6.68 92.40
C LYS A 117 32.20 7.20 93.75
N LEU A 118 32.72 6.59 94.81
CA LEU A 118 32.37 7.00 96.17
C LEU A 118 32.86 8.43 96.49
N SER A 119 33.97 8.84 95.88
CA SER A 119 34.51 10.20 95.93
C SER A 119 33.50 11.27 95.50
N GLU A 120 32.82 11.06 94.38
CA GLU A 120 31.86 11.99 93.80
C GLU A 120 30.59 12.10 94.65
N ALA A 121 30.18 10.99 95.27
CA ALA A 121 28.92 10.91 95.99
C ALA A 121 28.97 11.49 97.41
N LEU A 122 30.15 11.48 98.03
CA LEU A 122 30.38 11.99 99.39
C LEU A 122 31.22 13.28 99.41
N ASP A 123 31.57 13.83 98.23
CA ASP A 123 32.47 14.99 98.04
C ASP A 123 33.81 14.79 98.79
N LEU A 124 34.37 13.59 98.68
CA LEU A 124 35.61 13.21 99.34
C LEU A 124 36.82 13.35 98.39
N PRO A 125 37.96 13.89 98.85
CA PRO A 125 39.17 14.04 98.05
C PRO A 125 39.92 12.69 97.91
N LEU A 126 39.33 11.75 97.18
CA LEU A 126 39.90 10.43 96.86
C LEU A 126 40.50 10.43 95.44
N PRO A 127 41.51 9.59 95.15
CA PRO A 127 42.18 8.66 96.07
C PRO A 127 43.09 9.39 97.07
N ALA A 128 42.97 9.07 98.36
CA ALA A 128 43.77 9.68 99.43
C ALA A 128 45.07 8.89 99.70
N PRO A 129 46.16 9.54 100.16
CA PRO A 129 47.44 8.87 100.41
C PRO A 129 47.47 7.97 101.66
N THR A 130 46.43 8.02 102.49
CA THR A 130 46.25 7.21 103.70
C THR A 130 44.82 6.68 103.76
N ASP A 131 44.60 5.58 104.49
CA ASP A 131 43.27 5.02 104.70
C ASP A 131 42.33 6.08 105.31
N ILE A 132 41.11 6.17 104.79
CA ILE A 132 40.04 7.01 105.34
C ILE A 132 39.04 6.11 106.05
N VAL A 133 38.82 6.31 107.34
CA VAL A 133 37.81 5.59 108.12
C VAL A 133 36.61 6.51 108.33
N LEU A 134 35.46 6.13 107.77
CA LEU A 134 34.18 6.77 108.02
C LEU A 134 33.48 6.06 109.18
N ASP A 135 32.82 6.83 110.07
CA ASP A 135 32.07 6.27 111.20
C ASP A 135 30.97 5.29 110.74
N SER A 136 30.30 5.62 109.64
CA SER A 136 29.43 4.72 108.89
C SER A 136 29.16 5.24 107.49
N LEU A 137 28.83 4.36 106.56
CA LEU A 137 28.31 4.73 105.25
C LEU A 137 26.77 4.66 105.30
N PRO A 138 26.05 5.77 105.06
CA PRO A 138 24.61 5.75 105.05
C PRO A 138 24.08 4.98 103.84
N ARG A 139 22.88 4.41 103.99
CA ARG A 139 22.09 3.93 102.86
C ARG A 139 21.79 5.09 101.91
N MET A 140 22.18 4.96 100.65
CA MET A 140 22.04 6.03 99.66
C MET A 140 21.79 5.49 98.25
N THR A 141 21.15 6.30 97.42
CA THR A 141 21.00 6.03 95.99
C THR A 141 22.36 6.21 95.30
N LEU A 142 22.79 5.19 94.57
CA LEU A 142 24.02 5.20 93.77
C LEU A 142 23.83 6.03 92.50
N PHE A 143 22.84 5.65 91.72
CA PHE A 143 22.49 6.32 90.48
C PHE A 143 20.97 6.29 90.34
N ASP A 144 20.43 7.38 89.80
CA ASP A 144 19.05 7.54 89.34
C ASP A 144 19.13 8.24 87.99
N VAL A 145 19.16 7.44 86.92
CA VAL A 145 19.43 7.91 85.57
C VAL A 145 18.21 7.68 84.70
N HIS A 146 17.88 8.71 83.92
CA HIS A 146 16.93 8.64 82.84
C HIS A 146 17.64 8.99 81.53
N LYS A 147 17.90 7.98 80.69
CA LYS A 147 18.58 8.16 79.41
C LYS A 147 17.65 7.84 78.24
N GLY A 148 17.37 8.85 77.41
CA GLY A 148 16.59 8.68 76.17
C GLY A 148 17.45 8.19 75.01
N PHE A 149 16.90 7.27 74.22
CA PHE A 149 17.46 6.77 72.98
C PHE A 149 16.44 6.86 71.86
N LYS A 150 16.86 7.36 70.69
CA LYS A 150 16.03 7.34 69.47
C LYS A 150 16.19 5.99 68.79
N VAL A 151 15.08 5.28 68.58
CA VAL A 151 15.05 3.94 67.96
C VAL A 151 14.92 4.07 66.45
N PHE A 152 14.07 4.95 65.95
CA PHE A 152 13.94 5.21 64.51
C PHE A 152 13.39 6.61 64.24
N ASP A 153 13.48 7.07 62.99
CA ASP A 153 12.80 8.29 62.58
C ASP A 153 11.39 7.98 62.07
N LYS A 154 10.35 8.35 62.82
CA LYS A 154 8.96 8.02 62.48
C LYS A 154 8.47 8.54 61.14
N TYR A 155 9.13 9.53 60.54
CA TYR A 155 8.82 10.07 59.22
C TYR A 155 9.81 9.62 58.13
N GLY A 156 10.83 8.86 58.49
CA GLY A 156 11.92 8.42 57.62
C GLY A 156 11.77 7.00 57.08
N ILE A 157 10.81 6.21 57.56
CA ILE A 157 10.62 4.82 57.12
C ILE A 157 9.85 4.79 55.77
N PRO A 158 10.36 4.08 54.74
CA PRO A 158 9.66 3.90 53.46
C PRO A 158 8.24 3.35 53.62
N TYR A 159 7.37 3.64 52.65
CA TYR A 159 5.95 3.20 52.62
C TYR A 159 5.05 3.75 53.73
N PHE A 160 5.57 4.56 54.67
CA PHE A 160 4.79 5.19 55.73
C PHE A 160 4.86 6.72 55.66
N LYS A 161 3.72 7.37 55.92
CA LYS A 161 3.67 8.80 56.22
C LYS A 161 4.13 9.06 57.64
N ARG A 162 3.85 8.11 58.54
CA ARG A 162 4.25 8.13 59.95
C ARG A 162 4.24 6.69 60.46
N VAL A 163 5.30 6.27 61.13
CA VAL A 163 5.36 5.01 61.89
C VAL A 163 5.01 5.27 63.34
N ASP A 164 4.14 4.44 63.89
CA ASP A 164 3.67 4.56 65.29
C ASP A 164 4.52 3.66 66.21
N TYR A 165 4.83 2.44 65.77
CA TYR A 165 5.73 1.52 66.47
C TYR A 165 6.28 0.43 65.55
N ILE A 166 7.35 -0.21 66.01
CA ILE A 166 7.88 -1.47 65.48
C ILE A 166 7.59 -2.61 66.44
N THR A 167 7.46 -3.83 65.94
CA THR A 167 7.40 -5.05 66.74
C THR A 167 8.73 -5.76 66.64
N ILE A 168 9.38 -6.03 67.78
CA ILE A 168 10.64 -6.77 67.81
C ILE A 168 10.37 -8.23 67.45
N GLY A 169 11.11 -8.77 66.48
CA GLY A 169 11.08 -10.20 66.14
C GLY A 169 11.97 -11.00 67.09
N SER A 170 13.17 -10.51 67.34
CA SER A 170 14.04 -11.09 68.37
C SER A 170 15.02 -10.06 68.93
N GLY A 171 15.37 -10.21 70.20
CA GLY A 171 16.29 -9.31 70.89
C GLY A 171 16.52 -9.75 72.33
N ASN A 172 17.61 -9.27 72.91
CA ASN A 172 17.97 -9.51 74.29
C ASN A 172 18.39 -8.21 74.98
N LEU A 173 18.16 -8.19 76.30
CA LEU A 173 18.77 -7.22 77.19
C LEU A 173 19.86 -7.92 77.99
N THR A 174 21.04 -7.33 78.01
CA THR A 174 22.14 -7.75 78.88
C THR A 174 22.48 -6.62 79.83
N THR A 175 22.53 -6.93 81.12
CA THR A 175 22.95 -6.01 82.16
C THR A 175 24.15 -6.60 82.89
N THR A 176 25.21 -5.82 83.05
CA THR A 176 26.38 -6.16 83.86
C THR A 176 26.57 -5.09 84.92
N ILE A 177 26.62 -5.51 86.19
CA ILE A 177 26.88 -4.64 87.34
C ILE A 177 28.11 -5.17 88.06
N THR A 178 29.11 -4.32 88.26
CA THR A 178 30.30 -4.65 89.04
C THR A 178 30.34 -3.77 90.27
N ASN A 179 30.33 -4.37 91.44
CA ASN A 179 30.34 -3.67 92.71
C ASN A 179 31.74 -3.74 93.35
N GLN A 180 32.47 -2.63 93.39
CA GLN A 180 33.76 -2.50 94.09
C GLN A 180 33.68 -1.48 95.24
N LEU A 181 32.48 -1.17 95.71
CA LEU A 181 32.25 -0.18 96.77
C LEU A 181 32.62 -0.67 98.17
N GLY A 182 33.10 -1.91 98.34
CA GLY A 182 33.39 -2.47 99.67
C GLY A 182 32.15 -2.71 100.57
N VAL A 183 30.95 -2.38 100.07
CA VAL A 183 29.63 -2.64 100.69
C VAL A 183 28.68 -3.20 99.64
N ALA A 184 27.63 -3.89 100.06
CA ALA A 184 26.64 -4.46 99.14
C ALA A 184 25.75 -3.36 98.52
N ILE A 185 25.35 -3.56 97.26
CA ILE A 185 24.26 -2.82 96.61
C ILE A 185 22.98 -3.57 96.91
N ASP A 186 22.01 -2.97 97.61
CA ASP A 186 20.78 -3.65 98.05
C ASP A 186 19.82 -3.95 96.90
N SER A 187 19.70 -3.03 95.95
CA SER A 187 18.76 -3.16 94.83
C SER A 187 19.24 -2.39 93.62
N VAL A 188 19.07 -2.98 92.44
CA VAL A 188 19.16 -2.28 91.14
C VAL A 188 17.87 -2.54 90.36
N LEU A 189 17.19 -1.47 89.98
CA LEU A 189 16.00 -1.45 89.16
C LEU A 189 16.34 -0.89 87.78
N ILE A 190 15.88 -1.57 86.73
CA ILE A 190 16.06 -1.16 85.34
C ILE A 190 14.72 -1.28 84.64
N ASP A 191 14.15 -0.14 84.27
CA ASP A 191 12.97 -0.05 83.44
C ASP A 191 13.34 0.54 82.08
N ILE A 192 12.87 -0.10 81.01
CA ILE A 192 12.84 0.50 79.68
C ILE A 192 11.41 0.94 79.44
N ILE A 193 11.23 2.25 79.31
CA ILE A 193 9.92 2.88 79.17
C ILE A 193 9.83 3.43 77.75
N ASP A 194 8.78 3.08 77.04
CA ASP A 194 8.51 3.62 75.71
C ASP A 194 8.12 5.10 75.79
N ASN A 195 8.20 5.81 74.67
CA ASN A 195 7.74 7.20 74.59
C ASN A 195 6.24 7.38 74.92
N THR A 196 5.45 6.31 74.81
CA THR A 196 4.05 6.27 75.24
C THR A 196 3.85 6.18 76.76
N GLY A 197 4.92 5.90 77.52
CA GLY A 197 4.88 5.66 78.96
C GLY A 197 4.71 4.19 79.36
N ASP A 198 4.53 3.29 78.39
CA ASP A 198 4.42 1.86 78.63
C ASP A 198 5.78 1.25 78.99
N THR A 199 5.80 0.38 80.00
CA THR A 199 7.02 -0.37 80.37
C THR A 199 7.27 -1.47 79.34
N VAL A 200 8.28 -1.26 78.50
CA VAL A 200 8.78 -2.21 77.48
C VAL A 200 9.48 -3.38 78.15
N TYR A 201 10.23 -3.10 79.21
CA TYR A 201 11.00 -4.11 79.94
C TYR A 201 11.23 -3.68 81.39
N HIS A 202 11.25 -4.65 82.29
CA HIS A 202 11.54 -4.46 83.72
C HIS A 202 12.54 -5.52 84.20
N ALA A 203 13.61 -5.10 84.88
CA ALA A 203 14.49 -5.97 85.63
C ALA A 203 14.81 -5.43 87.01
N PHE A 204 14.81 -6.35 87.97
CA PHE A 204 15.21 -6.10 89.34
C PHE A 204 16.34 -7.06 89.75
N PHE A 205 17.38 -6.51 90.37
CA PHE A 205 18.49 -7.25 90.95
C PHE A 205 18.43 -7.10 92.46
N GLU A 206 18.19 -8.23 93.13
CA GLU A 206 18.24 -8.30 94.58
C GLU A 206 19.70 -8.48 95.00
N ARG A 207 20.19 -7.53 95.81
CA ARG A 207 21.44 -7.57 96.55
C ARG A 207 22.70 -8.07 95.82
N ILE A 208 23.62 -7.16 95.51
CA ILE A 208 24.93 -7.45 94.89
C ILE A 208 26.03 -7.22 95.93
N GLU A 209 26.63 -8.31 96.42
CA GLU A 209 27.71 -8.25 97.42
C GLU A 209 28.95 -7.50 96.91
N ALA A 210 29.72 -6.95 97.85
CA ALA A 210 30.95 -6.23 97.54
C ALA A 210 31.99 -7.13 96.86
N GLY A 211 32.67 -6.60 95.85
CA GLY A 211 33.68 -7.30 95.05
C GLY A 211 33.11 -8.20 93.95
N ASN A 212 31.78 -8.36 93.86
CA ASN A 212 31.16 -9.22 92.87
C ASN A 212 30.79 -8.46 91.58
N THR A 213 30.83 -9.19 90.47
CA THR A 213 30.21 -8.81 89.20
C THR A 213 29.02 -9.71 88.94
N VAL A 214 27.86 -9.11 88.67
CA VAL A 214 26.64 -9.80 88.26
C VAL A 214 26.34 -9.43 86.83
N THR A 215 26.35 -10.42 85.94
CA THR A 215 25.84 -10.29 84.58
C THR A 215 24.55 -11.09 84.47
N LYS A 216 23.50 -10.44 84.01
CA LYS A 216 22.23 -11.07 83.64
C LYS A 216 21.95 -10.77 82.18
N GLY A 217 21.93 -11.81 81.36
CA GLY A 217 21.58 -11.76 79.94
C GLY A 217 20.78 -13.00 79.56
N GLY A 218 19.90 -12.87 78.57
CA GLY A 218 19.17 -14.01 77.97
C GLY A 218 17.89 -14.47 78.67
N GLY A 219 17.34 -13.71 79.63
CA GLY A 219 16.15 -14.12 80.40
C GLY A 219 14.80 -13.79 79.75
N ASN A 220 14.69 -12.68 79.02
CA ASN A 220 13.41 -12.26 78.45
C ASN A 220 13.58 -12.05 76.94
N ASN A 221 12.96 -12.93 76.17
CA ASN A 221 12.81 -12.74 74.74
C ASN A 221 12.00 -11.47 74.50
N LEU A 222 12.58 -10.46 73.84
CA LEU A 222 11.86 -9.24 73.48
C LEU A 222 10.95 -9.43 72.26
N ALA A 223 10.84 -10.65 71.72
CA ALA A 223 9.91 -10.96 70.64
C ALA A 223 8.47 -10.55 70.98
N GLY A 224 7.81 -9.89 70.02
CA GLY A 224 6.45 -9.38 70.15
C GLY A 224 6.33 -8.06 70.92
N VAL A 225 7.41 -7.56 71.53
CA VAL A 225 7.40 -6.27 72.22
C VAL A 225 7.32 -5.13 71.20
N ARG A 226 6.45 -4.16 71.47
CA ARG A 226 6.25 -2.98 70.63
C ARG A 226 7.03 -1.80 71.17
N ILE A 227 7.75 -1.11 70.29
CA ILE A 227 8.57 0.05 70.64
C ILE A 227 8.26 1.19 69.66
N SER A 228 8.01 2.39 70.18
CA SER A 228 7.79 3.61 69.37
C SER A 228 9.14 4.24 68.95
N ASP A 229 9.11 5.50 68.50
CA ASP A 229 10.27 6.18 67.91
C ASP A 229 11.42 6.43 68.91
N SER A 230 11.18 6.31 70.21
CA SER A 230 12.18 6.50 71.27
C SER A 230 11.84 5.70 72.53
N VAL A 231 12.88 5.34 73.28
CA VAL A 231 12.76 4.69 74.59
C VAL A 231 13.60 5.43 75.63
N TYR A 232 13.22 5.27 76.90
CA TYR A 232 13.93 5.81 78.05
C TYR A 232 14.39 4.67 78.93
N PHE A 233 15.68 4.65 79.26
CA PHE A 233 16.24 3.77 80.28
C PHE A 233 16.14 4.50 81.62
N ALA A 234 15.28 4.02 82.51
CA ALA A 234 15.14 4.47 83.88
C ALA A 234 15.85 3.47 84.80
N ILE A 235 16.98 3.88 85.38
CA ILE A 235 17.87 3.00 86.11
C ILE A 235 18.11 3.58 87.49
N ALA A 236 17.76 2.83 88.53
CA ALA A 236 17.93 3.23 89.92
C ALA A 236 18.69 2.14 90.70
N ALA A 237 19.72 2.52 91.46
CA ALA A 237 20.39 1.60 92.38
C ALA A 237 20.56 2.20 93.77
N THR A 238 20.56 1.35 94.79
CA THR A 238 20.67 1.77 96.20
C THR A 238 21.70 0.92 96.91
N VAL A 239 22.65 1.54 97.61
CA VAL A 239 23.61 0.85 98.50
C VAL A 239 22.93 0.45 99.79
N ALA A 240 23.33 -0.67 100.38
CA ALA A 240 22.89 -1.07 101.72
C ALA A 240 23.31 -0.08 102.82
N GLY A 241 24.49 0.53 102.69
CA GLY A 241 25.17 1.22 103.78
C GLY A 241 25.89 0.22 104.71
N THR A 242 26.42 0.71 105.83
CA THR A 242 27.10 -0.14 106.85
C THR A 242 26.33 -0.28 108.17
N ASP A 243 25.08 0.18 108.24
CA ASP A 243 24.21 0.07 109.43
C ASP A 243 24.86 0.53 110.76
N GLY A 244 25.71 1.56 110.68
CA GLY A 244 26.39 2.14 111.85
C GLY A 244 27.80 1.59 112.13
N GLU A 245 28.25 0.60 111.37
CA GLU A 245 29.63 0.07 111.43
C GLU A 245 30.61 0.94 110.65
N SER A 246 31.87 1.01 111.10
CA SER A 246 32.91 1.81 110.46
C SER A 246 33.23 1.30 109.05
N TYR A 247 33.30 2.20 108.08
CA TYR A 247 33.64 1.89 106.69
C TYR A 247 35.05 2.42 106.37
N THR A 248 35.97 1.52 106.00
CA THR A 248 37.36 1.87 105.72
C THR A 248 37.63 1.89 104.22
N ILE A 249 38.11 3.02 103.72
CA ILE A 249 38.57 3.22 102.34
C ILE A 249 40.09 3.07 102.32
N PRO A 250 40.65 2.05 101.62
CA PRO A 250 42.10 1.86 101.55
C PRO A 250 42.84 3.01 100.85
N ALA A 251 44.04 3.32 101.32
CA ALA A 251 44.93 4.31 100.72
C ALA A 251 45.16 4.05 99.22
N GLY A 252 45.08 5.10 98.42
CA GLY A 252 45.30 5.05 96.97
C GLY A 252 44.12 4.47 96.17
N THR A 253 42.99 4.16 96.80
CA THR A 253 41.78 3.64 96.12
C THR A 253 40.64 4.65 96.10
N ASP A 254 39.76 4.50 95.12
CA ASP A 254 38.46 5.15 95.06
C ASP A 254 37.42 4.05 94.78
N PRO A 255 36.72 3.53 95.81
CA PRO A 255 35.72 2.49 95.64
C PRO A 255 34.66 2.92 94.64
N SER A 256 34.37 2.07 93.64
CA SER A 256 33.40 2.39 92.59
C SER A 256 32.42 1.24 92.33
N ALA A 257 31.30 1.56 91.72
CA ALA A 257 30.42 0.57 91.10
C ALA A 257 30.21 0.96 89.65
N SER A 258 30.24 -0.02 88.75
CA SER A 258 29.95 0.19 87.33
C SER A 258 28.72 -0.58 86.91
N LEU A 259 27.94 0.04 86.02
CA LEU A 259 26.76 -0.51 85.39
C LEU A 259 26.93 -0.41 83.89
N MET A 260 26.60 -1.49 83.19
CA MET A 260 26.44 -1.53 81.75
C MET A 260 25.10 -2.17 81.42
N VAL A 261 24.24 -1.46 80.68
CA VAL A 261 22.98 -1.96 80.13
C VAL A 261 23.11 -1.94 78.61
N GLU A 262 22.90 -3.09 77.98
CA GLU A 262 22.95 -3.25 76.52
C GLU A 262 21.65 -3.90 76.04
N LEU A 263 20.90 -3.17 75.24
CA LEU A 263 19.74 -3.65 74.50
C LEU A 263 20.19 -3.94 73.07
N SER A 264 20.09 -5.19 72.65
CA SER A 264 20.35 -5.61 71.28
C SER A 264 19.08 -6.22 70.69
N VAL A 265 18.56 -5.56 69.66
CA VAL A 265 17.48 -6.07 68.81
C VAL A 265 18.13 -6.69 67.59
N ASN A 266 17.90 -8.00 67.41
CA ASN A 266 18.50 -8.77 66.32
C ASN A 266 17.65 -8.76 65.06
N ASP A 267 16.32 -8.64 65.20
CA ASP A 267 15.39 -8.62 64.07
C ASP A 267 14.12 -7.82 64.41
N VAL A 268 13.56 -7.16 63.39
CA VAL A 268 12.27 -6.45 63.45
C VAL A 268 11.23 -7.30 62.74
N GLU A 269 10.20 -7.76 63.46
CA GLU A 269 9.15 -8.60 62.87
C GLU A 269 8.23 -7.80 61.94
N SER A 270 7.87 -6.58 62.36
CA SER A 270 6.95 -5.73 61.60
C SER A 270 7.05 -4.25 61.97
N VAL A 271 6.62 -3.41 61.04
CA VAL A 271 6.50 -1.96 61.20
C VAL A 271 5.03 -1.58 61.06
N THR A 272 4.50 -0.78 61.99
CA THR A 272 3.10 -0.34 61.96
C THR A 272 2.99 1.18 61.90
N GLY A 273 2.18 1.68 60.96
CA GLY A 273 2.02 3.12 60.77
C GLY A 273 0.96 3.52 59.75
N ILE A 274 0.83 4.82 59.51
CA ILE A 274 -0.04 5.38 58.47
C ILE A 274 0.64 5.17 57.11
N PRO A 275 0.02 4.46 56.16
CA PRO A 275 0.63 4.16 54.88
C PRO A 275 0.81 5.41 54.00
N LYS A 276 1.86 5.39 53.19
CA LYS A 276 2.17 6.37 52.14
C LYS A 276 2.05 5.67 50.78
N PRO A 277 1.19 6.16 49.87
CA PRO A 277 1.13 5.62 48.52
C PRO A 277 2.46 5.78 47.79
N PHE A 278 2.73 4.87 46.85
CA PHE A 278 3.91 4.89 46.00
C PHE A 278 3.54 4.62 44.55
N SER A 279 4.40 5.08 43.63
CA SER A 279 4.17 4.97 42.19
C SER A 279 5.40 4.45 41.48
N ILE A 280 5.17 3.74 40.39
CA ILE A 280 6.20 3.14 39.55
C ILE A 280 5.83 3.38 38.10
N ALA A 281 6.82 3.66 37.26
CA ALA A 281 6.63 3.82 35.83
C ALA A 281 7.40 2.73 35.08
N PHE A 282 6.78 2.21 34.03
CA PHE A 282 7.33 1.22 33.13
C PHE A 282 7.36 1.78 31.73
N GLU A 283 8.44 1.48 31.01
CA GLU A 283 8.60 1.76 29.60
C GLU A 283 9.19 0.53 28.93
N ASN A 284 8.59 0.08 27.83
CA ASN A 284 9.11 -1.05 27.05
C ASN A 284 8.98 -0.76 25.56
N ALA A 285 10.08 -0.94 24.84
CA ALA A 285 10.14 -0.64 23.42
C ALA A 285 9.27 -1.61 22.61
N LEU A 286 8.54 -1.08 21.64
CA LEU A 286 7.86 -1.87 20.64
C LEU A 286 8.88 -2.53 19.69
N PRO A 287 8.54 -3.70 19.11
CA PRO A 287 9.38 -4.33 18.09
C PRO A 287 9.66 -3.39 16.93
N ARG A 288 10.88 -3.48 16.35
CA ARG A 288 11.25 -2.66 15.20
C ARG A 288 10.33 -2.96 14.01
N SER A 289 9.70 -1.90 13.48
CA SER A 289 8.89 -1.93 12.27
C SER A 289 9.49 -1.00 11.20
N LYS A 290 9.25 -1.30 9.92
CA LYS A 290 9.56 -0.39 8.81
C LYS A 290 8.57 0.78 8.72
N ASN A 291 7.42 0.65 9.37
CA ASN A 291 6.39 1.67 9.45
C ASN A 291 6.47 2.38 10.80
N THR A 292 6.28 3.69 10.79
CA THR A 292 6.22 4.49 12.02
C THR A 292 4.78 4.83 12.33
N ILE A 293 4.36 4.58 13.57
CA ILE A 293 2.99 4.84 14.02
C ILE A 293 3.04 6.10 14.88
N ILE A 294 2.29 7.13 14.50
CA ILE A 294 2.05 8.31 15.36
C ILE A 294 0.75 8.11 16.12
N ARG A 295 -0.27 7.60 15.42
CA ARG A 295 -1.58 7.29 15.96
C ARG A 295 -2.15 6.08 15.24
N ALA A 296 -2.83 5.19 15.94
CA ALA A 296 -3.61 4.12 15.34
C ALA A 296 -4.93 3.91 16.05
N VAL A 297 -5.92 3.36 15.35
CA VAL A 297 -7.19 2.92 15.94
C VAL A 297 -7.16 1.40 16.03
N ILE A 298 -7.45 0.88 17.21
CA ILE A 298 -7.47 -0.56 17.48
C ILE A 298 -8.75 -1.13 16.88
N ALA A 299 -8.61 -2.24 16.15
CA ALA A 299 -9.71 -2.87 15.45
C ALA A 299 -10.74 -3.44 16.43
N GLN A 300 -12.01 -3.39 16.05
CA GLN A 300 -13.05 -4.17 16.70
C GLN A 300 -12.84 -5.64 16.34
N THR A 301 -12.72 -6.50 17.35
CA THR A 301 -12.60 -7.95 17.16
C THR A 301 -13.89 -8.63 17.65
N ALA A 302 -14.25 -9.77 17.06
CA ALA A 302 -15.36 -10.56 17.62
C ALA A 302 -15.03 -10.90 19.08
N THR A 303 -16.02 -11.04 19.95
CA THR A 303 -15.84 -11.19 21.41
C THR A 303 -15.04 -12.42 21.87
N ASN A 304 -14.50 -13.24 20.94
CA ASN A 304 -14.12 -14.62 21.21
C ASN A 304 -12.64 -15.03 21.09
N PRO A 305 -11.67 -14.27 20.51
CA PRO A 305 -10.28 -14.67 20.65
C PRO A 305 -9.59 -13.75 21.66
N SER A 306 -9.16 -14.34 22.79
CA SER A 306 -8.40 -13.66 23.86
C SER A 306 -6.93 -13.42 23.50
N ASP A 307 -6.59 -13.59 22.23
CA ASP A 307 -5.23 -13.55 21.69
C ASP A 307 -4.88 -12.20 21.05
N THR A 308 -5.85 -11.30 20.92
CA THR A 308 -5.72 -10.00 20.26
C THR A 308 -6.46 -8.91 21.02
N ASN A 309 -5.89 -7.70 21.05
CA ASN A 309 -6.44 -6.52 21.72
C ASN A 309 -6.82 -6.71 23.21
N PHE A 310 -6.07 -7.54 23.94
CA PHE A 310 -6.25 -7.72 25.37
C PHE A 310 -5.00 -7.34 26.15
N ILE A 311 -5.25 -6.76 27.31
CA ILE A 311 -4.26 -6.62 28.38
C ILE A 311 -4.68 -7.57 29.50
N SER A 312 -3.94 -8.66 29.68
CA SER A 312 -4.14 -9.59 30.79
C SER A 312 -3.31 -9.15 31.98
N LEU A 313 -3.92 -9.09 33.16
CA LEU A 313 -3.32 -8.66 34.41
C LEU A 313 -3.37 -9.80 35.40
N ARG A 314 -2.23 -10.16 35.97
CA ARG A 314 -2.12 -11.12 37.06
C ARG A 314 -1.48 -10.43 38.25
N PHE A 315 -2.18 -10.46 39.36
CA PHE A 315 -1.69 -10.00 40.65
C PHE A 315 -1.45 -11.22 41.53
N ASP A 316 -0.28 -11.30 42.15
CA ASP A 316 0.01 -12.27 43.19
C ASP A 316 0.44 -11.48 44.43
N ASN A 317 -0.42 -11.48 45.47
CA ASN A 317 -0.13 -10.83 46.73
C ASN A 317 0.16 -11.89 47.79
N SER A 318 1.42 -12.04 48.18
CA SER A 318 1.83 -12.95 49.25
C SER A 318 1.97 -12.25 50.61
N THR A 319 1.59 -10.96 50.70
CA THR A 319 1.59 -10.20 51.95
C THR A 319 0.29 -10.38 52.73
N ASP A 320 0.33 -10.03 54.02
CA ASP A 320 -0.84 -9.98 54.91
C ASP A 320 -1.65 -8.67 54.80
N ILE A 321 -1.41 -7.87 53.75
CA ILE A 321 -1.99 -6.53 53.60
C ILE A 321 -2.77 -6.46 52.29
N ASN A 322 -3.98 -5.90 52.35
CA ASN A 322 -4.72 -5.54 51.14
C ASN A 322 -4.08 -4.29 50.51
N PHE A 323 -4.07 -4.19 49.18
CA PHE A 323 -3.65 -2.95 48.52
C PHE A 323 -4.57 -2.58 47.37
N LEU A 324 -4.73 -1.29 47.13
CA LEU A 324 -5.34 -0.76 45.92
C LEU A 324 -4.26 -0.59 44.86
N CYS A 325 -4.45 -1.23 43.72
CA CYS A 325 -3.62 -1.02 42.53
C CYS A 325 -4.39 -0.17 41.52
N ARG A 326 -3.75 0.87 41.01
CA ARG A 326 -4.22 1.61 39.83
C ARG A 326 -3.15 1.58 38.75
N LEU A 327 -3.47 1.00 37.60
CA LEU A 327 -2.61 1.00 36.42
C LEU A 327 -3.16 1.99 35.40
N SER A 328 -2.29 2.77 34.78
CA SER A 328 -2.60 3.72 33.73
C SER A 328 -1.74 3.42 32.51
N PHE A 329 -2.37 2.96 31.43
CA PHE A 329 -1.66 2.67 30.19
C PHE A 329 -1.66 3.91 29.31
N LEU A 330 -0.54 4.64 29.30
CA LEU A 330 -0.47 6.00 28.79
C LEU A 330 -0.47 6.09 27.26
N ASN A 331 -0.35 4.96 26.55
CA ASN A 331 -0.46 4.93 25.09
C ASN A 331 -1.84 4.55 24.57
N PHE A 332 -2.70 3.96 25.41
CA PHE A 332 -4.03 3.51 24.99
C PHE A 332 -5.06 4.51 25.48
N PHE A 333 -5.91 5.00 24.58
CA PHE A 333 -6.93 6.00 24.88
C PHE A 333 -8.32 5.51 24.52
N ASP A 334 -9.21 5.53 25.52
CA ASP A 334 -10.64 5.34 25.37
C ASP A 334 -11.36 6.71 25.22
N GLU A 335 -12.70 6.72 25.33
CA GLU A 335 -13.51 7.94 25.26
C GLU A 335 -13.27 8.91 26.44
N ASN A 336 -12.73 8.43 27.56
CA ASN A 336 -12.56 9.16 28.81
C ASN A 336 -11.12 9.61 29.08
N GLY A 337 -10.14 9.10 28.33
CA GLY A 337 -8.73 9.43 28.49
C GLY A 337 -7.85 8.21 28.29
N TYR A 338 -6.77 8.10 29.08
CA TYR A 338 -5.93 6.90 29.06
C TYR A 338 -6.68 5.71 29.65
N VAL A 339 -6.48 4.53 29.09
CA VAL A 339 -7.03 3.28 29.64
C VAL A 339 -6.45 3.07 31.03
N THR A 340 -7.33 2.91 32.01
CA THR A 340 -6.95 2.68 33.41
C THR A 340 -7.58 1.40 33.94
N PHE A 341 -6.88 0.77 34.89
CA PHE A 341 -7.37 -0.33 35.69
C PHE A 341 -7.26 0.06 37.16
N SER A 342 -8.28 -0.25 37.95
CA SER A 342 -8.26 -0.03 39.39
C SER A 342 -8.94 -1.18 40.09
N ASP A 343 -8.20 -1.86 40.97
CA ASP A 343 -8.76 -2.98 41.74
C ASP A 343 -8.06 -3.12 43.10
N THR A 344 -8.80 -3.67 44.07
CA THR A 344 -8.26 -4.00 45.39
C THR A 344 -7.79 -5.45 45.39
N VAL A 345 -6.49 -5.64 45.55
CA VAL A 345 -5.88 -6.95 45.65
C VAL A 345 -5.82 -7.34 47.13
N HIS A 346 -6.49 -8.43 47.47
CA HIS A 346 -6.56 -8.92 48.84
C HIS A 346 -5.28 -9.61 49.30
N ALA A 347 -5.03 -9.59 50.61
CA ALA A 347 -3.92 -10.28 51.26
C ALA A 347 -3.93 -11.78 50.94
N ASN A 348 -2.74 -12.36 50.74
CA ASN A 348 -2.53 -13.79 50.48
C ASN A 348 -3.39 -14.36 49.33
N LEU A 349 -3.66 -13.56 48.30
CA LEU A 349 -4.51 -13.91 47.18
C LEU A 349 -3.81 -13.60 45.85
N SER A 350 -4.05 -14.47 44.86
CA SER A 350 -3.79 -14.16 43.46
C SER A 350 -5.10 -13.83 42.74
N SER A 351 -5.09 -12.81 41.89
CA SER A 351 -6.21 -12.45 41.03
C SER A 351 -5.77 -12.33 39.57
N LEU A 352 -6.72 -12.60 38.67
CA LEU A 352 -6.54 -12.44 37.24
C LEU A 352 -7.66 -11.53 36.71
N SER A 353 -7.26 -10.50 36.01
CA SER A 353 -8.16 -9.53 35.38
C SER A 353 -7.73 -9.31 33.93
N SER A 354 -8.65 -8.82 33.10
CA SER A 354 -8.34 -8.52 31.70
C SER A 354 -9.09 -7.29 31.23
N ILE A 355 -8.44 -6.50 30.39
CA ILE A 355 -9.03 -5.32 29.74
C ILE A 355 -9.03 -5.55 28.24
N ARG A 356 -10.18 -5.32 27.62
CA ARG A 356 -10.34 -5.30 26.16
C ARG A 356 -10.13 -3.86 25.70
N ILE A 357 -9.28 -3.65 24.71
CA ILE A 357 -8.91 -2.32 24.18
C ILE A 357 -9.43 -2.09 22.75
N ASP A 358 -10.53 -2.75 22.39
CA ASP A 358 -11.12 -2.62 21.04
C ASP A 358 -11.74 -1.24 20.83
N GLY A 359 -11.43 -0.62 19.69
CA GLY A 359 -11.91 0.73 19.36
C GLY A 359 -11.10 1.85 19.98
N ASP A 360 -10.22 1.54 20.94
CA ASP A 360 -9.32 2.51 21.56
C ASP A 360 -8.29 3.04 20.57
N THR A 361 -7.69 4.17 20.90
CA THR A 361 -6.60 4.78 20.12
C THR A 361 -5.25 4.46 20.74
N LEU A 362 -4.31 3.99 19.93
CA LEU A 362 -2.89 3.88 20.29
C LEU A 362 -2.15 5.15 19.85
N ARG A 363 -1.59 5.93 20.80
CA ARG A 363 -0.77 7.12 20.54
C ARG A 363 0.02 7.52 21.79
N ASN A 364 1.08 8.31 21.65
CA ASN A 364 1.74 8.89 22.83
C ASN A 364 0.87 9.99 23.49
N PRO A 365 1.11 10.30 24.79
CA PRO A 365 0.42 11.36 25.53
C PRO A 365 0.36 12.71 24.80
N ASP A 366 1.45 13.11 24.13
CA ASP A 366 1.55 14.35 23.37
C ASP A 366 0.71 14.37 22.07
N GLY A 367 0.25 13.20 21.61
CA GLY A 367 -0.53 13.02 20.38
C GLY A 367 0.23 13.24 19.07
N MET A 368 1.54 13.50 19.12
CA MET A 368 2.34 13.92 17.96
C MET A 368 3.61 13.10 17.75
N SER A 369 4.19 12.55 18.82
CA SER A 369 5.39 11.72 18.71
C SER A 369 5.07 10.31 18.23
N VAL A 370 6.09 9.65 17.69
CA VAL A 370 6.02 8.26 17.24
C VAL A 370 5.88 7.34 18.45
N VAL A 371 4.95 6.40 18.38
CA VAL A 371 4.77 5.33 19.36
C VAL A 371 5.88 4.30 19.16
N ASP A 372 6.95 4.41 19.93
CA ASP A 372 8.10 3.51 19.93
C ASP A 372 8.20 2.67 21.22
N SER A 373 7.46 3.02 22.27
CA SER A 373 7.36 2.27 23.52
C SER A 373 5.95 2.27 24.09
N ILE A 374 5.66 1.28 24.94
CA ILE A 374 4.47 1.25 25.81
C ILE A 374 4.86 1.76 27.20
N LEU A 375 4.14 2.78 27.64
CA LEU A 375 4.28 3.55 28.86
C LEU A 375 3.15 3.16 29.82
N VAL A 376 3.51 2.69 31.01
CA VAL A 376 2.55 2.30 32.04
C VAL A 376 2.92 2.95 33.35
N GLY A 377 1.99 3.67 33.97
CA GLY A 377 2.11 4.16 35.34
C GLY A 377 1.34 3.27 36.29
N ALA A 378 1.97 2.78 37.34
CA ALA A 378 1.32 2.07 38.43
C ALA A 378 1.33 2.93 39.71
N PHE A 379 0.21 2.94 40.40
CA PHE A 379 0.03 3.58 41.69
C PHE A 379 -0.48 2.54 42.68
N PHE A 380 0.16 2.47 43.84
CA PHE A 380 -0.15 1.51 44.89
C PHE A 380 -0.45 2.23 46.19
N GLU A 381 -1.53 1.81 46.84
CA GLU A 381 -1.92 2.31 48.16
C GLU A 381 -2.21 1.11 49.06
N LEU A 382 -1.41 0.95 50.12
CA LEU A 382 -1.63 -0.08 51.13
C LEU A 382 -2.88 0.26 51.94
N LEU A 383 -3.75 -0.73 52.12
CA LEU A 383 -5.04 -0.58 52.80
C LEU A 383 -4.97 -1.21 54.20
N PRO A 384 -5.56 -0.56 55.22
CA PRO A 384 -5.64 -1.11 56.56
C PRO A 384 -6.55 -2.35 56.59
N ASN A 385 -6.24 -3.31 57.48
CA ASN A 385 -6.98 -4.56 57.64
C ASN A 385 -8.24 -4.43 58.53
N THR A 386 -8.40 -3.30 59.23
CA THR A 386 -9.53 -2.96 60.14
C THR A 386 -10.07 -1.56 59.82
N ASP A 387 -11.14 -1.08 60.47
CA ASP A 387 -11.64 0.32 60.40
C ASP A 387 -10.63 1.37 60.93
N ASP A 388 -9.39 0.96 61.16
CA ASP A 388 -8.31 1.80 61.66
C ASP A 388 -7.53 2.42 60.50
N SER A 389 -6.70 3.41 60.79
CA SER A 389 -5.89 4.14 59.79
C SER A 389 -4.47 3.59 59.61
N LEU A 390 -4.16 2.48 60.27
CA LEU A 390 -2.81 1.91 60.38
C LEU A 390 -2.66 0.63 59.55
N VAL A 391 -1.48 0.47 58.96
CA VAL A 391 -1.04 -0.73 58.23
C VAL A 391 0.17 -1.32 58.93
N THR A 392 0.24 -2.65 59.00
CA THR A 392 1.39 -3.39 59.55
C THR A 392 2.09 -4.15 58.44
N ILE A 393 3.32 -3.75 58.11
CA ILE A 393 4.17 -4.43 57.12
C ILE A 393 5.12 -5.36 57.87
N LYS A 394 5.08 -6.67 57.56
CA LYS A 394 6.08 -7.64 58.05
C LYS A 394 7.42 -7.43 57.34
N VAL A 395 8.50 -7.68 58.07
CA VAL A 395 9.89 -7.51 57.60
C VAL A 395 10.64 -8.84 57.74
N GLY A 396 11.77 -8.99 57.04
CA GLY A 396 12.62 -10.17 57.10
C GLY A 396 11.93 -11.43 56.55
N SER A 397 12.28 -12.61 57.09
CA SER A 397 11.87 -13.92 56.54
C SER A 397 10.36 -14.21 56.50
N GLY A 398 9.54 -13.36 57.12
CA GLY A 398 8.07 -13.43 57.08
C GLY A 398 7.42 -12.36 56.19
N ALA A 399 8.21 -11.56 55.48
CA ALA A 399 7.68 -10.55 54.57
C ALA A 399 7.21 -11.19 53.25
N GLY A 400 6.05 -10.74 52.77
CA GLY A 400 5.53 -11.13 51.46
C GLY A 400 6.00 -10.20 50.35
N SER A 401 5.64 -10.55 49.13
CA SER A 401 5.80 -9.77 47.91
C SER A 401 4.46 -9.33 47.32
N ILE A 402 4.49 -8.18 46.64
CA ILE A 402 3.46 -7.78 45.69
C ILE A 402 4.03 -7.98 44.29
N ASP A 403 3.48 -8.94 43.57
CA ASP A 403 3.85 -9.24 42.19
C ASP A 403 2.72 -8.83 41.25
N VAL A 404 3.06 -7.96 40.28
CA VAL A 404 2.14 -7.52 39.24
C VAL A 404 2.73 -7.91 37.91
N ASN A 405 2.05 -8.81 37.21
CA ASN A 405 2.40 -9.25 35.89
C ASN A 405 1.33 -8.83 34.91
N PHE A 406 1.70 -8.22 33.79
CA PHE A 406 0.75 -7.98 32.72
C PHE A 406 1.30 -8.39 31.37
N PHE A 407 0.39 -8.84 30.52
CA PHE A 407 0.66 -9.31 29.18
C PHE A 407 -0.21 -8.55 28.19
N ILE A 408 0.41 -7.93 27.20
CA ILE A 408 -0.29 -7.30 26.08
C ILE A 408 -0.27 -8.30 24.93
N SER A 409 -1.44 -8.61 24.40
CA SER A 409 -1.57 -9.51 23.26
C SER A 409 -1.15 -8.81 21.96
N ASP A 410 -1.23 -9.52 20.82
CA ASP A 410 -1.06 -8.86 19.52
C ASP A 410 -2.13 -7.75 19.36
N ILE A 411 -1.72 -6.57 18.88
CA ILE A 411 -2.64 -5.44 18.69
C ILE A 411 -3.04 -5.39 17.22
N LEU A 412 -4.31 -5.67 16.95
CA LEU A 412 -4.91 -5.53 15.63
C LEU A 412 -5.40 -4.10 15.45
N LEU A 413 -4.98 -3.46 14.38
CA LEU A 413 -5.32 -2.08 14.03
C LEU A 413 -6.35 -2.09 12.90
N SER A 414 -7.28 -1.13 12.93
CA SER A 414 -8.19 -0.86 11.80
C SER A 414 -7.69 0.30 10.95
N GLU A 415 -6.91 1.20 11.57
CA GLU A 415 -6.40 2.42 10.97
C GLU A 415 -5.04 2.78 11.57
N ILE A 416 -4.12 3.29 10.74
CA ILE A 416 -2.80 3.75 11.14
C ILE A 416 -2.53 5.11 10.50
N VAL A 417 -2.00 6.02 11.29
CA VAL A 417 -1.52 7.33 10.88
C VAL A 417 -0.04 7.44 11.22
N GLY A 418 0.79 7.78 10.23
CA GLY A 418 2.23 7.88 10.41
C GLY A 418 3.01 7.95 9.09
N PHE A 419 4.31 7.66 9.13
CA PHE A 419 5.15 7.60 7.93
C PHE A 419 5.35 6.16 7.49
N PHE A 420 5.17 5.92 6.19
CA PHE A 420 5.21 4.61 5.57
C PHE A 420 6.15 4.61 4.38
N ASN A 421 6.77 3.47 4.12
CA ASN A 421 7.53 3.24 2.90
C ASN A 421 7.03 1.94 2.27
N LEU A 422 5.84 2.03 1.66
CA LEU A 422 5.12 0.89 1.11
C LEU A 422 5.14 0.94 -0.41
N TYR A 423 5.39 -0.23 -0.99
CA TYR A 423 5.40 -0.47 -2.43
C TYR A 423 4.35 -1.52 -2.76
N PHE A 424 3.63 -1.31 -3.85
CA PHE A 424 2.61 -2.18 -4.38
C PHE A 424 2.94 -2.46 -5.83
N ASP A 425 3.22 -3.73 -6.14
CA ASP A 425 3.43 -4.14 -7.52
C ASP A 425 2.09 -4.14 -8.26
N ILE A 426 2.07 -3.54 -9.45
CA ILE A 426 0.92 -3.62 -10.35
C ILE A 426 1.11 -4.89 -11.17
N PRO A 427 0.16 -5.84 -11.11
CA PRO A 427 0.24 -7.07 -11.88
C PRO A 427 0.49 -6.76 -13.37
N PRO A 428 1.42 -7.48 -14.02
CA PRO A 428 1.75 -7.22 -15.41
C PRO A 428 0.53 -7.47 -16.30
N MET A 429 0.13 -6.47 -17.07
CA MET A 429 -0.93 -6.61 -18.08
C MET A 429 -0.31 -6.76 -19.47
N VAL A 430 -0.99 -7.51 -20.34
CA VAL A 430 -0.55 -7.73 -21.72
C VAL A 430 -1.69 -7.42 -22.68
N ILE A 431 -1.49 -6.41 -23.51
CA ILE A 431 -2.39 -6.08 -24.62
C ILE A 431 -1.97 -6.95 -25.81
N LYS A 432 -2.93 -7.67 -26.37
CA LYS A 432 -2.78 -8.61 -27.49
C LYS A 432 -3.78 -8.29 -28.60
N ASN A 433 -3.72 -9.05 -29.69
CA ASN A 433 -4.62 -8.90 -30.85
C ASN A 433 -4.50 -7.53 -31.51
N ILE A 434 -3.27 -7.01 -31.58
CA ILE A 434 -2.99 -5.81 -32.36
C ILE A 434 -3.06 -6.21 -33.84
N PRO A 435 -3.91 -5.56 -34.66
CA PRO A 435 -4.14 -5.99 -36.03
C PRO A 435 -2.86 -6.00 -36.88
N GLU A 436 -2.69 -7.07 -37.65
CA GLU A 436 -1.59 -7.25 -38.61
C GLU A 436 -1.94 -6.63 -39.97
N GLY A 437 -0.97 -6.55 -40.89
CA GLY A 437 -1.18 -6.04 -42.25
C GLY A 437 -1.06 -4.52 -42.41
N PHE A 438 -0.80 -3.78 -41.33
CA PHE A 438 -0.63 -2.32 -41.34
C PHE A 438 0.84 -1.88 -41.40
N ASP A 439 1.77 -2.75 -41.81
CA ASP A 439 3.21 -2.43 -41.85
C ASP A 439 3.55 -1.21 -42.72
N PHE A 440 2.71 -0.86 -43.68
CA PHE A 440 2.88 0.33 -44.51
C PHE A 440 2.46 1.64 -43.81
N ILE A 441 1.91 1.59 -42.58
CA ILE A 441 1.35 2.72 -41.86
C ILE A 441 2.29 3.20 -40.73
N GLU A 442 2.47 4.51 -40.61
CA GLU A 442 3.06 5.20 -39.46
C GLU A 442 1.97 6.03 -38.77
N PHE A 443 1.73 5.79 -37.48
CA PHE A 443 0.68 6.46 -36.71
C PHE A 443 1.20 7.75 -36.09
N LYS A 444 0.45 8.85 -36.24
CA LYS A 444 0.75 10.13 -35.58
C LYS A 444 0.48 10.06 -34.08
N TYR A 445 -0.60 9.39 -33.72
CA TYR A 445 -1.17 9.37 -32.39
C TYR A 445 -1.47 7.93 -31.97
N ALA A 446 -0.98 7.57 -30.80
CA ALA A 446 -1.44 6.41 -30.07
C ALA A 446 -1.40 6.80 -28.59
N TYR A 447 -2.51 6.65 -27.89
CA TYR A 447 -2.61 7.04 -26.48
C TYR A 447 -3.12 5.88 -25.65
N LEU A 448 -2.47 5.67 -24.52
CA LEU A 448 -3.01 4.89 -23.42
C LEU A 448 -3.56 5.87 -22.38
N VAL A 449 -4.81 5.67 -22.01
CA VAL A 449 -5.46 6.33 -20.89
C VAL A 449 -5.64 5.29 -19.80
N VAL A 450 -5.00 5.49 -18.65
CA VAL A 450 -5.18 4.68 -17.45
C VAL A 450 -5.99 5.48 -16.45
N THR A 451 -7.14 4.94 -16.04
CA THR A 451 -7.97 5.49 -14.98
C THR A 451 -7.75 4.67 -13.72
N ILE A 452 -7.21 5.29 -12.68
CA ILE A 452 -6.95 4.66 -11.38
C ILE A 452 -7.95 5.16 -10.36
N TYR A 453 -8.55 4.21 -9.65
CA TYR A 453 -9.43 4.43 -8.52
C TYR A 453 -8.69 4.08 -7.23
N ASN A 454 -8.65 5.03 -6.31
CA ASN A 454 -7.92 4.92 -5.05
C ASN A 454 -8.84 5.19 -3.87
N GLU A 455 -9.00 4.22 -2.98
CA GLU A 455 -9.70 4.38 -1.69
C GLU A 455 -8.76 4.74 -0.53
N ILE A 456 -7.45 4.69 -0.76
CA ILE A 456 -6.45 4.94 0.27
C ILE A 456 -6.31 6.46 0.44
N GLN A 457 -6.37 6.93 1.69
CA GLN A 457 -6.30 8.34 2.04
C GLN A 457 -4.85 8.84 2.14
N THR A 458 -4.02 8.46 1.16
CA THR A 458 -2.61 8.82 1.07
C THR A 458 -2.22 9.21 -0.36
N GLN A 459 -1.24 10.12 -0.46
CA GLN A 459 -0.62 10.46 -1.73
C GLN A 459 0.19 9.25 -2.22
N THR A 460 -0.22 8.69 -3.35
CA THR A 460 0.46 7.54 -3.96
C THR A 460 1.13 8.01 -5.24
N TYR A 461 2.36 7.58 -5.46
CA TYR A 461 3.09 7.77 -6.72
C TYR A 461 3.02 6.49 -7.53
N LEU A 462 2.96 6.65 -8.84
CA LEU A 462 2.87 5.56 -9.79
C LEU A 462 4.03 5.67 -10.76
N ASP A 463 4.80 4.60 -10.87
CA ASP A 463 5.76 4.41 -11.95
C ASP A 463 5.28 3.26 -12.83
N MET A 464 5.19 3.47 -14.14
CA MET A 464 4.84 2.43 -15.12
C MET A 464 5.87 2.38 -16.24
N GLN A 465 6.15 1.15 -16.69
CA GLN A 465 6.93 0.84 -17.87
C GLN A 465 6.08 0.04 -18.84
N LEU A 466 6.10 0.46 -20.09
CA LEU A 466 5.40 -0.15 -21.20
C LEU A 466 6.42 -0.62 -22.23
N SER A 467 6.30 -1.87 -22.66
CA SER A 467 7.21 -2.48 -23.62
C SER A 467 6.42 -3.13 -24.75
N GLY A 468 6.61 -2.65 -25.98
CA GLY A 468 6.07 -3.26 -27.19
C GLY A 468 7.04 -4.28 -27.76
N TYR A 469 6.56 -5.49 -28.02
CA TYR A 469 7.34 -6.59 -28.57
C TYR A 469 6.87 -6.93 -29.98
N LYS A 470 7.82 -7.05 -30.91
CA LYS A 470 7.60 -7.61 -32.25
C LYS A 470 8.69 -8.63 -32.54
N GLU A 471 8.33 -9.78 -33.10
CA GLU A 471 9.31 -10.79 -33.49
C GLU A 471 10.41 -10.20 -34.40
N GLY A 472 11.68 -10.50 -34.08
CA GLY A 472 12.84 -10.03 -34.85
C GLY A 472 13.20 -8.55 -34.73
N LYS A 473 12.49 -7.75 -33.91
CA LYS A 473 12.81 -6.34 -33.64
C LYS A 473 13.19 -6.10 -32.18
N VAL A 474 13.96 -5.03 -31.94
CA VAL A 474 14.23 -4.53 -30.58
C VAL A 474 12.94 -3.97 -30.00
N ALA A 475 12.65 -4.30 -28.74
CA ALA A 475 11.45 -3.82 -28.05
C ALA A 475 11.46 -2.29 -27.93
N ALA A 476 10.31 -1.67 -28.17
CA ALA A 476 10.12 -0.24 -27.95
C ALA A 476 9.60 -0.03 -26.52
N GLU A 477 10.17 0.93 -25.79
CA GLU A 477 9.82 1.16 -24.39
C GLU A 477 9.39 2.60 -24.12
N VAL A 478 8.39 2.75 -23.25
CA VAL A 478 7.92 4.04 -22.74
C VAL A 478 7.79 3.93 -21.22
N MET A 479 8.37 4.88 -20.50
CA MET A 479 8.23 5.00 -19.06
C MET A 479 7.39 6.22 -18.73
N THR A 480 6.53 6.11 -17.72
CA THR A 480 5.72 7.21 -17.21
C THR A 480 5.71 7.18 -15.69
N ALA A 481 5.70 8.36 -15.09
CA ALA A 481 5.55 8.53 -13.66
C ALA A 481 4.47 9.59 -13.40
N ASP A 482 3.57 9.32 -12.46
CA ASP A 482 2.49 10.26 -12.12
C ASP A 482 2.08 10.12 -10.64
N THR A 483 1.18 11.00 -10.21
CA THR A 483 0.61 11.07 -8.88
C THR A 483 -0.85 10.62 -8.89
N ILE A 484 -1.18 9.66 -8.04
CA ILE A 484 -2.55 9.22 -7.82
C ILE A 484 -3.15 10.07 -6.70
N LYS A 485 -4.30 10.69 -6.98
CA LYS A 485 -5.04 11.48 -6.00
C LYS A 485 -5.46 10.59 -4.82
N LYS A 486 -5.37 11.16 -3.61
CA LYS A 486 -5.81 10.48 -2.38
C LYS A 486 -7.32 10.55 -2.20
N ALA A 487 -7.90 9.49 -1.63
CA ALA A 487 -9.27 9.54 -1.13
C ALA A 487 -9.40 10.52 0.03
N THR A 488 -10.63 11.00 0.27
CA THR A 488 -10.97 11.83 1.42
C THR A 488 -12.29 11.34 2.01
N ASP A 489 -12.62 11.75 3.23
CA ASP A 489 -13.90 11.35 3.84
C ASP A 489 -15.12 11.84 3.02
N HIS A 490 -14.99 12.95 2.29
CA HIS A 490 -16.04 13.48 1.40
C HIS A 490 -16.04 12.84 0.01
N LYS A 491 -14.90 12.30 -0.43
CA LYS A 491 -14.72 11.61 -1.71
C LYS A 491 -13.99 10.28 -1.45
N PRO A 492 -14.74 9.21 -1.09
CA PRO A 492 -14.15 7.95 -0.61
C PRO A 492 -13.38 7.19 -1.68
N ILE A 493 -13.64 7.48 -2.96
CA ILE A 493 -12.88 6.97 -4.10
C ILE A 493 -12.35 8.17 -4.88
N ALA A 494 -11.04 8.33 -4.90
CA ALA A 494 -10.36 9.30 -5.75
C ALA A 494 -10.07 8.71 -7.12
N GLU A 495 -10.24 9.51 -8.15
CA GLU A 495 -10.05 9.11 -9.55
C GLU A 495 -8.91 9.94 -10.15
N SER A 496 -7.96 9.24 -10.76
CA SER A 496 -6.80 9.82 -11.44
C SER A 496 -6.73 9.27 -12.86
N GLU A 497 -6.61 10.16 -13.84
CA GLU A 497 -6.47 9.80 -15.25
C GLU A 497 -5.05 10.10 -15.70
N ILE A 498 -4.39 9.12 -16.29
CA ILE A 498 -2.99 9.17 -16.70
C ILE A 498 -2.93 8.88 -18.20
N LYS A 499 -2.44 9.85 -18.98
CA LYS A 499 -2.35 9.74 -20.43
C LYS A 499 -0.91 9.54 -20.88
N VAL A 500 -0.64 8.42 -21.53
CA VAL A 500 0.69 8.01 -22.01
C VAL A 500 0.70 7.99 -23.53
N ASN A 501 1.73 8.57 -24.14
CA ASN A 501 1.93 8.52 -25.59
C ASN A 501 2.58 7.18 -25.98
N LEU A 502 1.84 6.35 -26.72
CA LEU A 502 2.28 5.06 -27.21
C LEU A 502 2.74 5.08 -28.67
N ALA A 503 2.78 6.23 -29.35
CA ALA A 503 3.20 6.29 -30.75
C ALA A 503 4.58 5.63 -31.01
N PRO A 504 5.61 5.78 -30.14
CA PRO A 504 6.89 5.08 -30.32
C PRO A 504 6.77 3.54 -30.30
N ILE A 505 5.81 3.03 -29.52
CA ILE A 505 5.53 1.60 -29.41
C ILE A 505 4.70 1.13 -30.60
N PHE A 506 3.62 1.82 -30.97
CA PHE A 506 2.76 1.41 -32.07
C PHE A 506 3.43 1.50 -33.45
N ASN A 507 4.42 2.39 -33.63
CA ASN A 507 5.14 2.50 -34.90
C ASN A 507 6.08 1.34 -35.21
N ILE A 508 6.38 0.45 -34.26
CA ILE A 508 7.03 -0.84 -34.59
C ILE A 508 6.02 -1.93 -34.97
N LEU A 509 4.71 -1.68 -34.77
CA LEU A 509 3.57 -2.58 -34.91
C LEU A 509 3.73 -3.85 -34.06
N PRO A 510 3.67 -3.72 -32.73
CA PRO A 510 3.99 -4.81 -31.82
C PRO A 510 2.92 -5.89 -31.85
N ASP A 511 3.33 -7.14 -31.68
CA ASP A 511 2.44 -8.29 -31.52
C ASP A 511 1.76 -8.27 -30.13
N SER A 512 2.47 -7.69 -29.15
CA SER A 512 1.94 -7.45 -27.81
C SER A 512 2.60 -6.26 -27.12
N ILE A 513 1.85 -5.62 -26.22
CA ILE A 513 2.36 -4.58 -25.33
C ILE A 513 2.23 -5.09 -23.90
N ARG A 514 3.36 -5.20 -23.21
CA ARG A 514 3.38 -5.51 -21.77
C ARG A 514 3.45 -4.22 -20.98
N VAL A 515 2.64 -4.10 -19.94
CA VAL A 515 2.71 -3.00 -18.99
C VAL A 515 2.99 -3.55 -17.61
N THR A 516 3.97 -2.96 -16.95
CA THR A 516 4.38 -3.24 -15.58
C THR A 516 4.43 -1.93 -14.81
N GLY A 517 4.17 -1.95 -13.51
CA GLY A 517 4.30 -0.75 -12.71
C GLY A 517 4.41 -1.02 -11.23
N THR A 518 4.75 0.03 -10.49
CA THR A 518 4.81 0.03 -9.04
C THR A 518 4.12 1.28 -8.53
N ALA A 519 3.19 1.12 -7.62
CA ALA A 519 2.63 2.21 -6.83
C ALA A 519 3.36 2.29 -5.49
N TYR A 520 3.71 3.48 -5.02
CA TYR A 520 4.38 3.63 -3.72
C TYR A 520 3.88 4.83 -2.92
N ILE A 521 3.91 4.69 -1.61
CA ILE A 521 3.57 5.74 -0.65
C ILE A 521 4.89 6.29 -0.10
N PRO A 522 5.16 7.60 -0.23
CA PRO A 522 6.42 8.18 0.21
C PRO A 522 6.47 8.27 1.74
N SER A 523 7.69 8.28 2.28
CA SER A 523 7.90 8.44 3.72
C SER A 523 7.86 9.91 4.20
N ASN A 524 7.53 10.86 3.33
CA ASN A 524 7.65 12.30 3.60
C ASN A 524 6.32 12.97 4.03
N ASP A 525 5.20 12.25 3.96
CA ASP A 525 3.88 12.74 4.38
C ASP A 525 3.27 11.80 5.42
N THR A 526 2.57 12.38 6.39
CA THR A 526 1.82 11.61 7.38
C THR A 526 0.59 11.03 6.70
N SER A 527 0.68 9.76 6.32
CA SER A 527 -0.40 9.08 5.60
C SER A 527 -1.40 8.46 6.57
N ARG A 528 -2.65 8.29 6.12
CA ARG A 528 -3.67 7.52 6.84
C ARG A 528 -3.98 6.26 6.04
N LEU A 529 -3.70 5.10 6.63
CA LEU A 529 -3.97 3.79 6.06
C LEU A 529 -5.11 3.12 6.83
N GLN A 530 -5.99 2.44 6.11
CA GLN A 530 -7.13 1.72 6.70
C GLN A 530 -7.23 0.31 6.10
N VAL A 531 -7.56 -0.67 6.93
CA VAL A 531 -7.70 -2.07 6.51
C VAL A 531 -8.76 -2.20 5.43
N GLY A 532 -8.48 -2.99 4.39
CA GLY A 532 -9.45 -3.31 3.34
C GLY A 532 -9.65 -2.24 2.28
N LYS A 533 -8.98 -1.08 2.40
CA LYS A 533 -8.95 -0.08 1.33
C LYS A 533 -8.11 -0.57 0.16
N SER A 534 -8.59 -0.30 -1.05
CA SER A 534 -7.99 -0.83 -2.26
C SER A 534 -7.63 0.26 -3.26
N PHE A 535 -6.74 -0.10 -4.19
CA PHE A 535 -6.60 0.60 -5.46
C PHE A 535 -6.83 -0.38 -6.61
N TRP A 536 -7.48 0.08 -7.67
CA TRP A 536 -7.73 -0.66 -8.91
C TRP A 536 -7.80 0.32 -10.06
N GLY A 537 -7.97 -0.16 -11.29
CA GLY A 537 -8.07 0.74 -12.42
C GLY A 537 -8.65 0.10 -13.65
N LYS A 538 -8.67 0.89 -14.72
CA LYS A 538 -9.00 0.47 -16.07
C LYS A 538 -8.05 1.14 -17.04
N TYR A 539 -7.86 0.52 -18.19
CA TYR A 539 -7.11 1.12 -19.26
C TYR A 539 -7.92 1.14 -20.56
N ASN A 540 -7.65 2.16 -21.38
CA ASN A 540 -8.12 2.28 -22.74
C ASN A 540 -6.95 2.73 -23.63
N VAL A 541 -6.67 1.97 -24.67
CA VAL A 541 -5.72 2.36 -25.72
C VAL A 541 -6.51 2.77 -26.94
N GLU A 542 -6.24 3.97 -27.44
CA GLU A 542 -6.86 4.52 -28.63
C GLU A 542 -5.78 4.92 -29.64
N VAL A 543 -5.89 4.39 -30.85
CA VAL A 543 -4.95 4.66 -31.95
C VAL A 543 -5.73 5.13 -33.17
N PRO A 544 -5.97 6.44 -33.32
CA PRO A 544 -6.65 6.99 -34.48
C PRO A 544 -5.85 6.81 -35.77
N PHE A 545 -6.54 6.59 -36.89
CA PHE A 545 -5.95 6.48 -38.23
C PHE A 545 -5.63 7.87 -38.80
N VAL A 546 -4.82 8.61 -38.05
CA VAL A 546 -4.12 9.81 -38.51
C VAL A 546 -2.70 9.37 -38.82
N VAL A 547 -2.44 9.10 -40.10
CA VAL A 547 -1.34 8.23 -40.51
C VAL A 547 -0.52 8.81 -41.66
N LYS A 548 0.74 8.39 -41.74
CA LYS A 548 1.49 8.41 -43.00
C LYS A 548 1.49 7.01 -43.57
N ILE A 549 1.36 6.91 -44.89
CA ILE A 549 1.42 5.63 -45.58
C ILE A 549 2.64 5.55 -46.47
N ARG A 550 3.23 4.35 -46.53
CA ARG A 550 4.17 3.94 -47.56
C ARG A 550 3.40 3.43 -48.79
N PRO A 551 4.04 3.39 -49.98
CA PRO A 551 3.34 2.95 -51.18
C PRO A 551 2.82 1.52 -51.00
N VAL A 552 1.56 1.31 -51.35
CA VAL A 552 0.89 0.01 -51.21
C VAL A 552 0.07 -0.28 -52.45
N THR A 553 0.10 -1.54 -52.87
CA THR A 553 -0.70 -2.03 -53.99
C THR A 553 -1.61 -3.13 -53.48
N PHE A 554 -2.87 -3.12 -53.90
CA PHE A 554 -3.82 -4.20 -53.60
C PHE A 554 -4.77 -4.41 -54.77
N ILE A 555 -5.36 -5.60 -54.83
CA ILE A 555 -6.37 -6.00 -55.82
C ILE A 555 -7.58 -6.47 -55.02
N PRO A 556 -8.75 -5.81 -55.11
CA PRO A 556 -9.95 -6.25 -54.41
C PRO A 556 -10.33 -7.67 -54.83
N VAL A 557 -10.83 -8.46 -53.88
CA VAL A 557 -11.14 -9.88 -54.09
C VAL A 557 -12.35 -10.13 -55.01
N LYS A 558 -13.22 -9.14 -55.22
CA LYS A 558 -14.44 -9.29 -56.01
C LYS A 558 -14.20 -8.95 -57.49
N SER A 559 -14.44 -9.92 -58.37
CA SER A 559 -14.42 -9.72 -59.82
C SER A 559 -15.76 -9.23 -60.37
N THR A 560 -15.71 -8.38 -61.38
CA THR A 560 -16.81 -8.31 -62.36
C THR A 560 -16.69 -9.49 -63.30
N VAL A 561 -17.75 -10.26 -63.46
CA VAL A 561 -17.81 -11.39 -64.39
C VAL A 561 -18.40 -10.93 -65.72
N LEU A 562 -17.68 -11.18 -66.80
CA LEU A 562 -18.20 -11.04 -68.16
C LEU A 562 -18.53 -12.44 -68.69
N GLU A 563 -19.81 -12.64 -69.00
CA GLU A 563 -20.31 -13.91 -69.52
C GLU A 563 -19.74 -14.22 -70.91
N PRO A 564 -19.58 -15.51 -71.26
CA PRO A 564 -19.19 -15.92 -72.61
C PRO A 564 -20.14 -15.33 -73.65
N VAL A 565 -19.58 -14.79 -74.73
CA VAL A 565 -20.38 -14.33 -75.88
C VAL A 565 -20.46 -15.47 -76.88
N ASP A 566 -21.69 -15.85 -77.24
CA ASP A 566 -21.93 -16.92 -78.20
C ASP A 566 -21.28 -16.62 -79.56
N GLU A 567 -20.91 -17.67 -80.27
CA GLU A 567 -20.22 -17.59 -81.56
C GLU A 567 -20.91 -16.65 -82.57
N THR A 568 -22.24 -16.67 -82.65
CA THR A 568 -22.98 -15.85 -83.62
C THR A 568 -22.92 -14.36 -83.27
N THR A 569 -23.07 -14.02 -81.98
CA THR A 569 -22.98 -12.64 -81.50
C THR A 569 -21.55 -12.12 -81.59
N ARG A 570 -20.57 -12.95 -81.22
CA ARG A 570 -19.15 -12.63 -81.33
C ARG A 570 -18.74 -12.33 -82.77
N ASP A 571 -19.15 -13.15 -83.73
CA ASP A 571 -18.78 -12.98 -85.13
C ASP A 571 -19.42 -11.72 -85.74
N LYS A 572 -20.65 -11.38 -85.30
CA LYS A 572 -21.30 -10.09 -85.62
C LYS A 572 -20.54 -8.90 -85.06
N ILE A 573 -20.10 -8.96 -83.80
CA ILE A 573 -19.29 -7.90 -83.19
C ILE A 573 -17.96 -7.77 -83.92
N ASN A 574 -17.27 -8.87 -84.18
CA ASN A 574 -15.93 -8.87 -84.80
C ASN A 574 -15.94 -8.40 -86.27
N SER A 575 -16.97 -8.78 -87.04
CA SER A 575 -17.12 -8.41 -88.46
C SER A 575 -17.69 -7.01 -88.66
N GLY A 576 -18.40 -6.47 -87.65
CA GLY A 576 -19.00 -5.13 -87.69
C GLY A 576 -18.27 -4.08 -86.86
N LEU A 577 -17.24 -4.40 -86.08
CA LEU A 577 -16.55 -3.46 -85.18
C LEU A 577 -15.96 -2.25 -85.95
N VAL A 578 -16.47 -1.05 -85.67
CA VAL A 578 -16.00 0.22 -86.27
C VAL A 578 -15.02 0.92 -85.32
N SER A 579 -15.41 1.04 -84.06
CA SER A 579 -14.62 1.67 -83.01
C SER A 579 -15.03 1.14 -81.65
N ALA A 580 -14.13 1.28 -80.69
CA ALA A 580 -14.43 1.08 -79.28
C ALA A 580 -13.85 2.23 -78.48
N SER A 581 -14.60 2.68 -77.48
CA SER A 581 -14.16 3.65 -76.49
C SER A 581 -14.48 3.15 -75.10
N LEU A 582 -13.65 3.53 -74.14
CA LEU A 582 -13.88 3.27 -72.73
C LEU A 582 -14.25 4.58 -72.06
N PHE A 583 -15.48 4.67 -71.58
CA PHE A 583 -15.89 5.72 -70.67
C PHE A 583 -15.55 5.30 -69.25
N TYR A 584 -14.86 6.15 -68.51
CA TYR A 584 -14.61 5.93 -67.09
C TYR A 584 -14.92 7.18 -66.26
N ASN A 585 -15.40 6.93 -65.05
CA ASN A 585 -15.56 7.92 -63.99
C ASN A 585 -14.94 7.35 -62.73
N VAL A 586 -13.87 8.02 -62.25
CA VAL A 586 -13.18 7.67 -61.02
C VAL A 586 -13.40 8.80 -60.02
N SER A 587 -13.94 8.43 -58.86
CA SER A 587 -14.11 9.32 -57.72
C SER A 587 -13.23 8.84 -56.58
N ASN A 588 -12.38 9.71 -56.07
CA ASN A 588 -11.51 9.47 -54.94
C ASN A 588 -11.97 10.29 -53.73
N GLY A 589 -12.73 9.64 -52.85
CA GLY A 589 -13.07 10.14 -51.53
C GLY A 589 -12.12 9.60 -50.45
N CYS A 590 -10.86 9.32 -50.76
CA CYS A 590 -9.81 8.94 -49.83
C CYS A 590 -8.69 10.02 -49.84
N PRO A 591 -8.00 10.33 -48.72
CA PRO A 591 -6.94 11.35 -48.71
C PRO A 591 -5.63 10.88 -49.37
N LEU A 592 -5.69 9.81 -50.16
CA LEU A 592 -4.55 9.14 -50.77
C LEU A 592 -4.61 9.31 -52.29
N SER A 593 -3.48 9.62 -52.92
CA SER A 593 -3.35 9.61 -54.38
C SER A 593 -2.79 8.28 -54.87
N GLY A 594 -2.87 8.05 -56.18
CA GLY A 594 -2.25 6.89 -56.77
C GLY A 594 -2.67 6.59 -58.19
N THR A 595 -2.60 5.31 -58.55
CA THR A 595 -2.98 4.80 -59.87
C THR A 595 -3.90 3.59 -59.75
N LEU A 596 -4.76 3.45 -60.74
CA LEU A 596 -5.77 2.41 -60.84
C LEU A 596 -5.60 1.69 -62.17
N GLN A 597 -5.43 0.38 -62.17
CA GLN A 597 -5.36 -0.42 -63.39
C GLN A 597 -6.54 -1.36 -63.46
N LEU A 598 -7.27 -1.40 -64.58
CA LEU A 598 -8.30 -2.42 -64.77
C LEU A 598 -7.63 -3.65 -65.37
N LEU A 599 -7.50 -4.71 -64.58
CA LEU A 599 -6.98 -6.00 -65.02
C LEU A 599 -8.12 -6.85 -65.57
N PHE A 600 -7.84 -7.65 -66.59
CA PHE A 600 -8.74 -8.71 -67.03
C PHE A 600 -8.02 -10.04 -67.06
N SER A 601 -8.77 -11.12 -66.83
CA SER A 601 -8.24 -12.48 -66.86
C SER A 601 -9.29 -13.47 -67.39
N ASN A 602 -8.86 -14.57 -67.99
CA ASN A 602 -9.71 -15.72 -68.32
C ASN A 602 -9.94 -16.68 -67.13
N TYR A 603 -9.30 -16.41 -65.99
CA TYR A 603 -9.42 -17.17 -64.75
C TYR A 603 -9.60 -16.21 -63.58
N ASP A 604 -10.38 -16.57 -62.54
CA ASP A 604 -10.66 -15.68 -61.40
C ASP A 604 -9.48 -15.58 -60.41
N TYR A 605 -8.28 -15.33 -60.94
CA TYR A 605 -7.04 -15.21 -60.20
C TYR A 605 -6.20 -14.06 -60.77
N PHE A 606 -5.76 -13.18 -59.88
CA PHE A 606 -5.03 -11.97 -60.21
C PHE A 606 -3.86 -11.82 -59.23
N PRO A 607 -2.65 -12.29 -59.59
CA PRO A 607 -1.50 -12.17 -58.70
C PRO A 607 -1.11 -10.70 -58.52
N LEU A 608 -0.63 -10.35 -57.32
CA LEU A 608 -0.22 -8.98 -57.00
C LEU A 608 1.02 -8.57 -57.80
N ASP A 609 1.96 -9.50 -57.98
CA ASP A 609 3.17 -9.36 -58.76
C ASP A 609 3.55 -10.67 -59.48
N SER A 610 4.69 -10.67 -60.17
CA SER A 610 5.18 -11.83 -60.92
C SER A 610 6.18 -12.69 -60.14
N LEU A 611 6.27 -12.52 -58.81
CA LEU A 611 7.20 -13.30 -57.99
C LEU A 611 6.61 -14.70 -57.72
N PRO A 612 7.30 -15.80 -58.07
CA PRO A 612 6.75 -17.15 -57.87
C PRO A 612 6.42 -17.49 -56.41
N GLU A 613 7.13 -16.88 -55.46
CA GLU A 613 6.91 -17.02 -54.02
C GLU A 613 5.69 -16.26 -53.49
N HIS A 614 5.11 -15.36 -54.28
CA HIS A 614 3.88 -14.62 -53.96
C HIS A 614 2.64 -15.19 -54.67
N LEU A 615 2.77 -16.32 -55.38
CA LEU A 615 1.63 -17.02 -55.95
C LEU A 615 0.87 -17.80 -54.88
N ASP A 616 -0.45 -17.86 -55.06
CA ASP A 616 -1.31 -18.69 -54.22
C ASP A 616 -1.05 -20.17 -54.52
N SER A 617 -1.31 -21.02 -53.54
CA SER A 617 -1.17 -22.47 -53.72
C SER A 617 -2.04 -22.97 -54.88
N GLY A 618 -1.45 -23.75 -55.79
CA GLY A 618 -2.12 -24.23 -57.00
C GLY A 618 -1.94 -23.33 -58.22
N PHE A 619 -1.10 -22.29 -58.15
CA PHE A 619 -0.70 -21.50 -59.31
C PHE A 619 0.81 -21.56 -59.51
N ILE A 620 1.25 -21.57 -60.78
CA ILE A 620 2.67 -21.66 -61.12
C ILE A 620 2.99 -20.86 -62.37
N TRP A 621 4.14 -20.18 -62.35
CA TRP A 621 4.77 -19.62 -63.53
C TRP A 621 5.60 -20.69 -64.25
N ILE A 622 5.31 -20.93 -65.53
CA ILE A 622 6.13 -21.78 -66.41
C ILE A 622 6.65 -20.89 -67.54
N GLY A 623 7.92 -20.50 -67.44
CA GLY A 623 8.46 -19.43 -68.27
C GLY A 623 7.74 -18.12 -67.97
N ASP A 624 7.21 -17.45 -69.01
CA ASP A 624 6.49 -16.17 -68.90
C ASP A 624 4.96 -16.35 -68.83
N SER A 625 4.49 -17.58 -68.62
CA SER A 625 3.07 -17.94 -68.68
C SER A 625 2.57 -18.46 -67.33
N LEU A 626 1.42 -17.96 -66.89
CA LEU A 626 0.79 -18.35 -65.63
C LEU A 626 -0.15 -19.53 -65.86
N PHE A 627 -0.11 -20.51 -64.96
CA PHE A 627 -0.99 -21.68 -65.01
C PHE A 627 -1.66 -21.94 -63.66
N ALA A 628 -2.90 -22.41 -63.69
CA ALA A 628 -3.57 -23.05 -62.56
C ALA A 628 -3.34 -24.56 -62.62
N GLU A 629 -2.95 -25.15 -61.49
CA GLU A 629 -2.90 -26.59 -61.27
C GLU A 629 -4.32 -27.09 -60.93
N THR A 630 -4.89 -27.92 -61.80
CA THR A 630 -6.22 -28.49 -61.63
C THR A 630 -6.18 -30.01 -61.69
N ASP A 631 -7.24 -30.67 -61.22
CA ASP A 631 -7.38 -32.14 -61.26
C ASP A 631 -7.27 -32.73 -62.69
N THR A 632 -7.50 -31.90 -63.72
CA THR A 632 -7.44 -32.29 -65.15
C THR A 632 -6.14 -31.87 -65.85
N GLY A 633 -5.21 -31.24 -65.13
CA GLY A 633 -3.92 -30.77 -65.64
C GLY A 633 -3.70 -29.26 -65.45
N LEU A 634 -2.72 -28.71 -66.18
CA LEU A 634 -2.39 -27.28 -66.14
C LEU A 634 -3.33 -26.47 -67.04
N CYS A 635 -4.00 -25.47 -66.48
CA CYS A 635 -4.86 -24.53 -67.20
C CYS A 635 -4.12 -23.20 -67.41
N TYR A 636 -4.00 -22.74 -68.66
CA TYR A 636 -3.34 -21.48 -68.98
C TYR A 636 -4.17 -20.27 -68.56
N ILE A 637 -3.54 -19.33 -67.84
CA ILE A 637 -4.14 -18.07 -67.41
C ILE A 637 -3.61 -16.93 -68.27
N ASP A 638 -4.52 -16.31 -69.02
CA ASP A 638 -4.30 -15.09 -69.79
C ASP A 638 -4.71 -13.90 -68.92
N ILE A 639 -3.74 -13.09 -68.49
CA ILE A 639 -3.95 -11.90 -67.67
C ILE A 639 -3.28 -10.70 -68.31
N ASP A 640 -4.02 -9.61 -68.49
CA ASP A 640 -3.48 -8.35 -69.04
C ASP A 640 -4.24 -7.14 -68.47
N THR A 641 -3.68 -5.95 -68.66
CA THR A 641 -4.23 -4.67 -68.19
C THR A 641 -5.04 -4.02 -69.31
N LEU A 642 -6.34 -3.82 -69.12
CA LEU A 642 -7.20 -3.13 -70.07
C LEU A 642 -6.83 -1.66 -70.20
N ILE A 643 -6.69 -0.97 -69.06
CA ILE A 643 -6.35 0.45 -69.00
C ILE A 643 -5.66 0.79 -67.68
N SER A 644 -4.79 1.80 -67.71
CA SER A 644 -4.25 2.46 -66.52
C SER A 644 -4.87 3.85 -66.40
N LEU A 645 -5.51 4.09 -65.25
CA LEU A 645 -6.20 5.31 -64.87
C LEU A 645 -5.44 5.97 -63.72
N ARG A 646 -5.51 7.29 -63.64
CA ARG A 646 -5.03 8.02 -62.47
C ARG A 646 -6.12 8.01 -61.39
N LEU A 647 -5.74 7.85 -60.13
CA LEU A 647 -6.62 8.15 -59.02
C LEU A 647 -6.54 9.67 -58.76
N PRO A 648 -7.59 10.45 -59.04
CA PRO A 648 -7.53 11.91 -58.91
C PRO A 648 -7.28 12.28 -57.44
N PRO A 649 -6.39 13.24 -57.14
CA PRO A 649 -6.15 13.66 -55.76
C PRO A 649 -7.41 14.32 -55.17
N ALA A 650 -7.74 13.98 -53.92
CA ALA A 650 -8.75 14.69 -53.15
C ALA A 650 -8.19 16.03 -52.62
N LEU A 651 -9.08 16.99 -52.34
CA LEU A 651 -8.71 18.21 -51.62
C LEU A 651 -8.71 17.90 -50.12
N ILE A 652 -7.55 18.06 -49.48
CA ILE A 652 -7.32 17.72 -48.08
C ILE A 652 -7.16 19.00 -47.26
N ASP A 653 -7.67 19.03 -46.04
CA ASP A 653 -7.36 20.06 -45.05
C ASP A 653 -5.93 19.88 -44.53
N GLU A 654 -5.08 20.89 -44.70
CA GLU A 654 -3.68 20.84 -44.26
C GLU A 654 -3.52 20.82 -42.73
N VAL A 655 -4.55 21.19 -41.97
CA VAL A 655 -4.51 21.27 -40.50
C VAL A 655 -4.71 19.90 -39.84
N ASP A 656 -5.75 19.18 -40.25
CA ASP A 656 -6.15 17.91 -39.61
C ASP A 656 -6.04 16.68 -40.53
N GLY A 657 -5.75 16.88 -41.83
CA GLY A 657 -5.57 15.81 -42.80
C GLY A 657 -6.87 15.17 -43.29
N SER A 658 -8.03 15.78 -43.02
CA SER A 658 -9.36 15.33 -43.46
C SER A 658 -9.66 15.72 -44.91
N ILE A 659 -10.68 15.09 -45.52
CA ILE A 659 -11.09 15.39 -46.89
C ILE A 659 -12.10 16.54 -46.89
N LEU A 660 -11.79 17.61 -47.62
CA LEU A 660 -12.72 18.71 -47.88
C LEU A 660 -13.59 18.44 -49.11
N GLN A 661 -12.98 17.86 -50.17
CA GLN A 661 -13.69 17.56 -51.41
C GLN A 661 -13.08 16.31 -52.09
N PRO A 662 -13.91 15.33 -52.53
CA PRO A 662 -13.43 14.21 -53.32
C PRO A 662 -12.83 14.64 -54.66
N GLY A 663 -11.76 13.96 -55.07
CA GLY A 663 -11.22 14.11 -56.43
C GLY A 663 -12.11 13.37 -57.42
N VAL A 664 -12.49 13.99 -58.54
CA VAL A 664 -13.30 13.31 -59.57
C VAL A 664 -12.68 13.52 -60.93
N GLU A 665 -12.51 12.43 -61.67
CA GLU A 665 -12.04 12.43 -63.05
C GLU A 665 -13.03 11.65 -63.92
N SER A 666 -13.43 12.22 -65.05
CA SER A 666 -14.28 11.54 -66.03
C SER A 666 -13.73 11.77 -67.43
N GLN A 667 -13.49 10.70 -68.16
CA GLN A 667 -12.93 10.77 -69.51
C GLN A 667 -13.47 9.62 -70.37
N GLU A 668 -13.47 9.86 -71.67
CA GLU A 668 -13.63 8.83 -72.70
C GLU A 668 -12.28 8.62 -73.39
N ALA A 669 -11.76 7.40 -73.35
CA ALA A 669 -10.49 7.03 -73.96
C ALA A 669 -10.73 6.07 -75.14
N PRO A 670 -10.00 6.21 -76.27
CA PRO A 670 -10.01 5.20 -77.32
C PRO A 670 -9.60 3.84 -76.76
N PHE A 671 -10.35 2.79 -77.08
CA PHE A 671 -10.08 1.44 -76.59
C PHE A 671 -9.54 0.56 -77.72
N ASP A 672 -8.51 -0.24 -77.43
CA ASP A 672 -7.89 -1.09 -78.43
C ASP A 672 -8.87 -2.16 -78.95
N THR A 673 -9.21 -2.06 -80.23
CA THR A 673 -10.09 -3.01 -80.92
C THR A 673 -9.60 -4.46 -80.84
N THR A 674 -8.29 -4.70 -80.66
CA THR A 674 -7.73 -6.04 -80.45
C THR A 674 -8.14 -6.61 -79.10
N LYS A 675 -8.20 -5.77 -78.04
CA LYS A 675 -8.66 -6.16 -76.71
C LYS A 675 -10.18 -6.38 -76.66
N VAL A 676 -10.95 -5.67 -77.48
CA VAL A 676 -12.39 -5.95 -77.64
C VAL A 676 -12.61 -7.39 -78.09
N ARG A 677 -11.83 -7.87 -79.05
CA ARG A 677 -11.91 -9.26 -79.55
C ARG A 677 -11.58 -10.29 -78.49
N LEU A 678 -10.76 -9.95 -77.50
CA LEU A 678 -10.48 -10.81 -76.36
C LEU A 678 -11.70 -10.87 -75.43
N LEU A 679 -12.28 -9.72 -75.09
CA LEU A 679 -13.43 -9.63 -74.18
C LEU A 679 -14.70 -10.33 -74.68
N VAL A 680 -14.86 -10.50 -75.99
CA VAL A 680 -16.04 -11.16 -76.61
C VAL A 680 -15.78 -12.62 -77.00
N LYS A 681 -14.71 -13.25 -76.51
CA LYS A 681 -14.50 -14.69 -76.74
C LYS A 681 -15.60 -15.51 -76.05
N ASP A 682 -15.78 -16.74 -76.53
CA ASP A 682 -16.71 -17.72 -75.95
C ASP A 682 -16.10 -18.39 -74.69
N ILE A 683 -15.65 -17.56 -73.76
CA ILE A 683 -15.14 -17.94 -72.44
C ILE A 683 -15.53 -16.86 -71.43
N THR A 684 -15.64 -17.25 -70.16
CA THR A 684 -15.87 -16.29 -69.07
C THR A 684 -14.62 -15.46 -68.82
N HIS A 685 -14.77 -14.15 -68.66
CA HIS A 685 -13.69 -13.28 -68.24
C HIS A 685 -14.00 -12.64 -66.89
N TYR A 686 -12.94 -12.34 -66.16
CA TYR A 686 -12.98 -11.66 -64.87
C TYR A 686 -12.28 -10.32 -65.01
N ILE A 687 -12.80 -9.29 -64.36
CA ILE A 687 -12.19 -7.96 -64.32
C ILE A 687 -12.05 -7.53 -62.87
N ARG A 688 -10.83 -7.10 -62.49
CA ARG A 688 -10.55 -6.53 -61.17
C ARG A 688 -9.73 -5.24 -61.29
N PRO A 689 -10.02 -4.21 -60.49
CA PRO A 689 -9.13 -3.08 -60.37
C PRO A 689 -7.89 -3.46 -59.53
N ARG A 690 -6.70 -3.11 -59.99
CA ARG A 690 -5.49 -3.05 -59.17
C ARG A 690 -5.29 -1.59 -58.76
N ILE A 691 -5.29 -1.33 -57.46
CA ILE A 691 -5.14 0.00 -56.90
C ILE A 691 -3.74 0.10 -56.30
N HIS A 692 -2.98 1.08 -56.75
CA HIS A 692 -1.70 1.48 -56.18
C HIS A 692 -1.88 2.84 -55.51
N LEU A 693 -1.55 2.94 -54.23
CA LEU A 693 -1.58 4.17 -53.46
C LEU A 693 -0.15 4.67 -53.24
N ASP A 694 0.05 5.96 -53.46
CA ASP A 694 1.34 6.63 -53.29
C ASP A 694 1.67 6.82 -51.80
N SER A 695 2.94 7.10 -51.49
CA SER A 695 3.32 7.52 -50.14
C SER A 695 2.81 8.92 -49.80
N THR A 696 2.47 9.16 -48.54
CA THR A 696 2.11 10.51 -48.06
C THR A 696 3.28 11.20 -47.36
N THR A 697 3.47 12.49 -47.62
CA THR A 697 4.50 13.32 -46.95
C THR A 697 4.02 13.87 -45.62
N SER A 698 2.72 14.16 -45.51
CA SER A 698 2.01 14.63 -44.32
C SER A 698 1.11 13.54 -43.76
N TYR A 699 0.71 13.71 -42.49
CA TYR A 699 -0.28 12.84 -41.87
C TYR A 699 -1.66 13.13 -42.47
N VAL A 700 -2.34 12.07 -42.90
CA VAL A 700 -3.68 12.10 -43.45
C VAL A 700 -4.63 11.31 -42.56
N ARG A 701 -5.90 11.66 -42.61
CA ARG A 701 -6.92 11.08 -41.75
C ARG A 701 -7.83 10.15 -42.53
N ILE A 702 -7.90 8.89 -42.13
CA ILE A 702 -8.76 7.87 -42.76
C ILE A 702 -10.03 7.70 -41.92
N SER A 703 -11.18 7.78 -42.57
CA SER A 703 -12.50 7.59 -41.97
C SER A 703 -13.33 6.54 -42.69
N GLU A 704 -14.40 6.08 -42.03
CA GLU A 704 -15.32 5.06 -42.57
C GLU A 704 -16.03 5.52 -43.84
N ASP A 705 -16.32 6.82 -43.95
CA ASP A 705 -17.00 7.42 -45.11
C ASP A 705 -16.09 7.56 -46.34
N ASN A 706 -14.78 7.34 -46.17
CA ASN A 706 -13.85 7.40 -47.28
C ASN A 706 -14.12 6.26 -48.26
N LYS A 707 -14.14 6.57 -49.56
CA LYS A 707 -14.39 5.57 -50.61
C LYS A 707 -13.74 5.90 -51.94
N ILE A 708 -13.37 4.88 -52.69
CA ILE A 708 -12.90 4.98 -54.07
C ILE A 708 -13.99 4.41 -54.98
N GLY A 709 -14.67 5.28 -55.73
CA GLY A 709 -15.70 4.91 -56.70
C GLY A 709 -15.12 4.74 -58.09
N ILE A 710 -15.42 3.60 -58.73
CA ILE A 710 -14.95 3.29 -60.08
C ILE A 710 -16.15 2.86 -60.92
N LEU A 711 -16.45 3.66 -61.94
CA LEU A 711 -17.38 3.33 -63.00
C LEU A 711 -16.60 3.25 -64.31
N SER A 712 -16.69 2.12 -65.00
CA SER A 712 -16.08 1.89 -66.31
C SER A 712 -17.06 1.19 -67.24
N LEU A 713 -17.28 1.77 -68.41
CA LEU A 713 -18.22 1.34 -69.44
C LEU A 713 -17.49 1.25 -70.77
N LEU A 714 -17.46 0.06 -71.36
CA LEU A 714 -16.97 -0.17 -72.72
C LEU A 714 -18.09 0.12 -73.72
N SER A 715 -17.88 1.12 -74.56
CA SER A 715 -18.78 1.51 -75.64
C SER A 715 -18.24 0.95 -76.96
N ILE A 716 -18.94 0.00 -77.55
CA ILE A 716 -18.57 -0.62 -78.82
C ILE A 716 -19.51 -0.11 -79.89
N THR A 717 -18.97 0.47 -80.97
CA THR A 717 -19.77 0.88 -82.13
C THR A 717 -19.60 -0.12 -83.27
N ILE A 718 -20.73 -0.65 -83.74
CA ILE A 718 -20.79 -1.72 -84.75
C ILE A 718 -21.53 -1.18 -85.99
N ASP A 719 -21.01 -1.46 -87.19
CA ASP A 719 -21.70 -1.25 -88.47
C ASP A 719 -22.66 -2.41 -88.71
N THR A 720 -23.96 -2.12 -88.70
CA THR A 720 -25.00 -3.15 -88.78
C THR A 720 -25.18 -3.71 -90.19
N ARG A 721 -24.46 -3.22 -91.21
CA ARG A 721 -24.57 -3.71 -92.60
C ARG A 721 -24.19 -5.18 -92.76
N ASN A 722 -23.18 -5.65 -92.02
CA ASN A 722 -22.77 -7.06 -92.01
C ASN A 722 -23.65 -7.92 -91.07
N VAL A 723 -24.39 -7.29 -90.16
CA VAL A 723 -25.20 -7.97 -89.14
C VAL A 723 -26.60 -8.31 -89.67
N ILE A 724 -27.12 -7.52 -90.61
CA ILE A 724 -28.49 -7.64 -91.14
C ILE A 724 -28.58 -8.58 -92.37
N GLN A 725 -27.49 -8.82 -93.09
CA GLN A 725 -27.53 -9.57 -94.35
C GLN A 725 -27.89 -11.06 -94.23
N GLU A 726 -27.76 -11.70 -93.06
CA GLU A 726 -28.12 -13.12 -92.91
C GLU A 726 -29.62 -13.38 -92.70
N GLN A 727 -30.43 -12.37 -92.33
CA GLN A 727 -31.88 -12.59 -92.14
C GLN A 727 -32.70 -12.62 -93.43
N GLN A 728 -32.08 -12.43 -94.60
CA GLN A 728 -32.77 -12.51 -95.90
C GLN A 728 -32.51 -13.82 -96.66
N GLU A 729 -31.73 -14.76 -96.13
CA GLU A 729 -31.58 -16.12 -96.66
C GLU A 729 -32.09 -17.18 -95.65
N GLN A 730 -33.40 -17.14 -95.35
CA GLN A 730 -34.17 -18.32 -94.95
C GLN A 730 -35.55 -18.31 -95.61
#